data_AF-R9GY15-F1
#
_entry.id   AF-R9GY15-F1
#
_cell.length_a   1.000
_cell.length_b   1.000
_cell.length_c   1.000
_cell.angle_alpha   90.00
_cell.angle_beta   90.00
_cell.angle_gamma   90.00
#
_symmetry.space_group_name_H-M   'P 1'
#
loop_
_entity.id
_entity.type
_entity.pdbx_description
1 polymer ?
#
loop_
_entity_poly.entity_id
_entity_poly.type
_entity_poly.pdbx_seq_one_letter_code
_entity_poly.pdbx_strand_id
1 'polypeptide(L)'
;MEIREIFENLIKIEAKVMSIESLFNNPDRVKKTNYKPFYQRNYVWDDEKASYFIESILLGTEIPPLIFFRSKDHVEVIDGRQRYQTILRFKNNDFKLKKIGLRKLENIGIANKLFKDIGHKYEDLFWDTKLRIIEFSFHTKSPINDEIEEVVKKEIFKRYNSGITPLKQPEIDKAIYFEDDLNTFIKGKLKSDQVLYNDISRLLHFEKTNTEIILKKIRQLLVQHQIPIKYYAVKKDTVISKYYEFLFSKITEEEIQSLFNSFIEKINLLKKIKYMIDNQMLTYNRLMSECLFWAFSIMEAEGLLLTSLNKDILKELVYYIKEHMEAFEMDRSSFSKELHNRYLITSDFFSGKFDINFNIYLQTSSDFKEKDKHISLAEEEGVSFDELRINKPEPSTTAILDICRQMTRQRFLIRPPYQRNEVINKKKSSSIIESILLGIKLPPIFVYKREDDISEVLDGQQRLLSILGFIGKPYLDENNKTRNSDKNGYSLSLKNGILKNLHGDTFEQLSQEEKDKIINYDLWIIEISQKNNSNFEPIDLFIRLNNKPYPIKEDTFEMWNSYISRDIVQTIKTIYRNNKDWFYFRKNNSRMENENIYTALAFLQFRSNSTDDGNVTKDLDIYRIVDKINLRLKSKNEITKVLEDSEFKDEFITASDDLEFNFLKTLKELISDGPDTPNINLNKNLDNIFNVENGRRTQQSFYALWYFLNNIPFEIVIQEKSAMRIRLGQLFKYMSGIESKKAFDEMVEKFNFDFSSRSDRPLNFNTGKLIEYVAFGNVTISFQGVNPVMSTKNNAFENTEDFALLNKVRFQNLKLVVEEFVNVTLEEKEILHEFSEQKGKILVSKNANQPGRLTAAYYDGKGIFTSYILCVSAVRYGFAAKYLIAIISSRYTYNKLGKYFVFLNQNESRQLSLTQLREIPVPRISSIKQRPFIIIVDYMLVSDIRIQVYLFFQRILDAMVYELFLGDTLKEANADLLQYLVHLPELKNDEQSNKEMVESVYNSLSSVDHPVSASLLKILNINEIILIEAI
;
A
#
# COMPACT_ATOMS: atom_id res chain seq x y z
N MET A 1 12.70 -28.43 -3.41
CA MET A 1 13.96 -27.71 -3.15
C MET A 1 13.68 -26.69 -2.08
N GLU A 2 14.45 -26.66 -1.00
CA GLU A 2 14.21 -25.68 0.06
C GLU A 2 14.64 -24.29 -0.42
N ILE A 3 13.90 -23.24 -0.04
CA ILE A 3 14.19 -21.84 -0.44
C ILE A 3 15.64 -21.46 -0.09
N ARG A 4 16.17 -21.98 1.02
CA ARG A 4 17.56 -21.81 1.43
C ARG A 4 18.55 -22.23 0.35
N GLU A 5 18.40 -23.45 -0.18
CA GLU A 5 19.31 -24.00 -1.21
C GLU A 5 19.27 -23.18 -2.50
N ILE A 6 18.10 -22.64 -2.83
CA ILE A 6 17.92 -21.79 -4.02
C ILE A 6 18.73 -20.50 -3.87
N PHE A 7 18.63 -19.83 -2.71
CA PHE A 7 19.39 -18.61 -2.47
C PHE A 7 20.89 -18.84 -2.37
N GLU A 8 21.32 -19.92 -1.70
CA GLU A 8 22.75 -20.21 -1.50
C GLU A 8 23.44 -20.66 -2.81
N ASN A 9 22.77 -21.47 -3.65
CA ASN A 9 23.45 -22.16 -4.75
C ASN A 9 22.98 -21.77 -6.17
N LEU A 10 21.77 -21.23 -6.32
CA LEU A 10 21.16 -21.05 -7.64
C LEU A 10 21.09 -19.60 -8.11
N ILE A 11 21.19 -18.62 -7.20
CA ILE A 11 21.08 -17.21 -7.55
C ILE A 11 22.44 -16.61 -7.90
N LYS A 12 22.50 -15.97 -9.08
CA LYS A 12 23.60 -15.14 -9.54
C LYS A 12 23.22 -13.67 -9.34
N ILE A 13 24.16 -12.88 -8.84
CA ILE A 13 23.97 -11.45 -8.58
C ILE A 13 25.06 -10.67 -9.29
N GLU A 14 24.68 -9.68 -10.09
CA GLU A 14 25.60 -8.81 -10.83
C GLU A 14 25.34 -7.34 -10.50
N ALA A 15 26.40 -6.57 -10.26
CA ALA A 15 26.34 -5.12 -10.19
C ALA A 15 26.69 -4.52 -11.56
N LYS A 16 25.91 -3.54 -12.00
CA LYS A 16 26.10 -2.84 -13.28
C LYS A 16 25.91 -1.34 -13.07
N VAL A 17 26.67 -0.54 -13.80
CA VAL A 17 26.45 0.90 -13.93
C VAL A 17 26.02 1.22 -15.37
N MET A 18 24.83 1.81 -15.53
CA MET A 18 24.26 2.12 -16.86
C MET A 18 23.75 3.56 -16.93
N SER A 19 23.95 4.25 -18.05
CA SER A 19 23.34 5.57 -18.27
C SER A 19 21.81 5.49 -18.34
N ILE A 20 21.13 6.58 -18.00
CA ILE A 20 19.68 6.71 -18.20
C ILE A 20 19.34 6.50 -19.67
N GLU A 21 20.16 7.02 -20.58
CA GLU A 21 20.00 6.77 -22.01
C GLU A 21 19.96 5.28 -22.35
N SER A 22 20.96 4.51 -21.88
CA SER A 22 21.04 3.06 -22.17
C SER A 22 19.85 2.26 -21.62
N LEU A 23 19.24 2.74 -20.54
CA LEU A 23 18.12 2.07 -19.87
C LEU A 23 16.77 2.44 -20.48
N PHE A 24 16.58 3.72 -20.80
CA PHE A 24 15.27 4.29 -21.09
C PHE A 24 15.12 4.76 -22.54
N ASN A 25 16.21 4.98 -23.29
CA ASN A 25 16.14 5.41 -24.69
C ASN A 25 15.98 4.23 -25.68
N ASN A 26 16.11 2.98 -25.22
CA ASN A 26 15.82 1.79 -26.02
C ASN A 26 14.38 1.30 -25.78
N PRO A 27 13.46 1.42 -26.77
CA PRO A 27 12.05 1.03 -26.59
C PRO A 27 11.85 -0.46 -26.28
N ASP A 28 12.60 -1.35 -26.95
CA ASP A 28 12.49 -2.79 -26.73
C ASP A 28 12.88 -3.18 -25.30
N ARG A 29 13.91 -2.54 -24.76
CA ARG A 29 14.33 -2.75 -23.37
C ARG A 29 13.26 -2.28 -22.39
N VAL A 30 12.67 -1.11 -22.61
CA VAL A 30 11.61 -0.58 -21.75
C VAL A 30 10.39 -1.50 -21.81
N LYS A 31 9.99 -1.96 -23.00
CA LYS A 31 8.89 -2.91 -23.20
C LYS A 31 9.13 -4.25 -22.50
N LYS A 32 10.37 -4.77 -22.54
CA LYS A 32 10.77 -6.01 -21.85
C LYS A 32 11.00 -5.84 -20.35
N THR A 33 10.86 -4.63 -19.80
CA THR A 33 11.09 -4.36 -18.37
C THR A 33 9.76 -4.13 -17.65
N ASN A 34 9.29 -5.16 -16.94
CA ASN A 34 8.14 -5.06 -16.07
C ASN A 34 8.51 -4.34 -14.76
N TYR A 35 8.24 -3.04 -14.72
CA TYR A 35 8.45 -2.20 -13.52
C TYR A 35 7.24 -2.15 -12.58
N LYS A 36 6.13 -2.79 -12.94
CA LYS A 36 4.86 -2.81 -12.18
C LYS A 36 4.41 -4.25 -11.86
N PRO A 37 5.27 -5.12 -11.32
CA PRO A 37 4.85 -6.49 -11.02
C PRO A 37 3.75 -6.50 -9.94
N PHE A 38 2.85 -7.49 -10.02
CA PHE A 38 1.58 -7.49 -9.28
C PHE A 38 1.72 -7.45 -7.75
N TYR A 39 2.86 -7.89 -7.21
CA TYR A 39 3.18 -7.93 -5.79
C TYR A 39 3.65 -6.57 -5.23
N GLN A 40 3.87 -5.56 -6.08
CA GLN A 40 4.26 -4.22 -5.63
C GLN A 40 3.09 -3.27 -5.44
N ARG A 41 3.27 -2.31 -4.53
CA ARG A 41 2.38 -1.15 -4.37
C ARG A 41 2.35 -0.25 -5.60
N ASN A 42 1.29 0.55 -5.74
CA ASN A 42 1.17 1.55 -6.80
C ASN A 42 2.21 2.69 -6.67
N TYR A 43 2.24 3.58 -7.66
CA TYR A 43 3.06 4.79 -7.60
C TYR A 43 2.52 5.77 -6.55
N VAL A 44 3.35 6.17 -5.58
CA VAL A 44 2.94 6.96 -4.40
C VAL A 44 3.69 8.27 -4.23
N TRP A 45 4.74 8.54 -5.01
CA TRP A 45 5.49 9.79 -4.92
C TRP A 45 4.64 10.97 -5.39
N ASP A 46 4.62 12.05 -4.63
CA ASP A 46 4.08 13.33 -5.09
C ASP A 46 5.03 13.98 -6.10
N ASP A 47 4.54 14.97 -6.85
CA ASP A 47 5.36 15.67 -7.85
C ASP A 47 6.54 16.42 -7.21
N GLU A 48 6.46 16.81 -5.94
CA GLU A 48 7.57 17.41 -5.19
C GLU A 48 8.72 16.42 -5.02
N LYS A 49 8.44 15.21 -4.49
CA LYS A 49 9.45 14.16 -4.33
C LYS A 49 9.98 13.69 -5.67
N ALA A 50 9.10 13.58 -6.68
CA ALA A 50 9.52 13.27 -8.04
C ALA A 50 10.49 14.32 -8.59
N SER A 51 10.21 15.61 -8.39
CA SER A 51 11.09 16.70 -8.82
C SER A 51 12.43 16.70 -8.09
N TYR A 52 12.43 16.43 -6.78
CA TYR A 52 13.67 16.31 -5.99
C TYR A 52 14.54 15.11 -6.42
N PHE A 53 13.90 14.03 -6.86
CA PHE A 53 14.60 12.90 -7.45
C PHE A 53 15.20 13.25 -8.83
N ILE A 54 14.46 13.96 -9.69
CA ILE A 54 15.00 14.44 -10.97
C ILE A 54 16.15 15.44 -10.75
N GLU A 55 16.04 16.34 -9.77
CA GLU A 55 17.16 17.22 -9.39
C GLU A 55 18.40 16.40 -9.05
N SER A 56 18.25 15.34 -8.25
CA SER A 56 19.39 14.47 -7.88
C SER A 56 20.01 13.77 -9.10
N ILE A 57 19.20 13.44 -10.11
CA ILE A 57 19.69 12.94 -11.41
C ILE A 57 20.47 14.01 -12.16
N LEU A 58 19.95 15.24 -12.25
CA LEU A 58 20.60 16.34 -12.96
C LEU A 58 21.92 16.74 -12.31
N LEU A 59 21.98 16.73 -10.98
CA LEU A 59 23.20 16.96 -10.20
C LEU A 59 24.20 15.79 -10.29
N GLY A 60 23.79 14.63 -10.82
CA GLY A 60 24.64 13.45 -10.93
C GLY A 60 25.01 12.82 -9.58
N THR A 61 24.29 13.10 -8.49
CA THR A 61 24.58 12.55 -7.16
C THR A 61 24.38 11.03 -7.12
N GLU A 62 24.88 10.36 -6.09
CA GLU A 62 24.49 8.97 -5.84
C GLU A 62 23.00 8.92 -5.49
N ILE A 63 22.34 7.87 -5.98
CA ILE A 63 20.97 7.53 -5.63
C ILE A 63 20.95 6.04 -5.29
N PRO A 64 19.96 5.55 -4.52
CA PRO A 64 19.87 4.12 -4.25
C PRO A 64 19.82 3.32 -5.58
N PRO A 65 20.35 2.08 -5.61
CA PRO A 65 20.40 1.28 -6.84
C PRO A 65 19.02 0.74 -7.23
N LEU A 66 18.78 0.54 -8.53
CA LEU A 66 17.62 -0.20 -9.02
C LEU A 66 17.88 -1.71 -8.87
N ILE A 67 16.93 -2.44 -8.31
CA ILE A 67 17.06 -3.89 -8.10
C ILE A 67 16.24 -4.61 -9.16
N PHE A 68 16.90 -5.34 -10.03
CA PHE A 68 16.30 -6.06 -11.15
C PHE A 68 16.36 -7.56 -10.91
N PHE A 69 15.38 -8.28 -11.45
CA PHE A 69 15.43 -9.72 -11.62
C PHE A 69 15.33 -10.04 -13.11
N ARG A 70 16.36 -10.66 -13.66
CA ARG A 70 16.45 -11.05 -15.06
C ARG A 70 15.93 -12.48 -15.21
N SER A 71 14.80 -12.59 -15.89
CA SER A 71 14.27 -13.86 -16.42
C SER A 71 14.83 -14.09 -17.84
N LYS A 72 14.47 -15.20 -18.49
CA LYS A 72 14.98 -15.53 -19.84
C LYS A 72 14.69 -14.42 -20.88
N ASP A 73 13.45 -13.91 -20.91
CA ASP A 73 12.99 -13.00 -21.96
C ASP A 73 12.68 -11.57 -21.48
N HIS A 74 12.57 -11.38 -20.17
CA HIS A 74 12.15 -10.11 -19.56
C HIS A 74 12.92 -9.77 -18.28
N VAL A 75 12.79 -8.53 -17.85
CA VAL A 75 13.34 -8.02 -16.59
C VAL A 75 12.20 -7.55 -15.71
N GLU A 76 12.22 -7.90 -14.43
CA GLU A 76 11.34 -7.32 -13.44
C GLU A 76 12.11 -6.36 -12.53
N VAL A 77 11.58 -5.16 -12.33
CA VAL A 77 12.11 -4.25 -11.29
C VAL A 77 11.57 -4.74 -9.96
N ILE A 78 12.41 -5.34 -9.11
CA ILE A 78 12.03 -5.81 -7.76
C ILE A 78 11.97 -4.66 -6.77
N ASP A 79 12.96 -3.78 -6.77
CA ASP A 79 12.94 -2.56 -5.96
C ASP A 79 13.40 -1.36 -6.80
N GLY A 80 12.80 -0.20 -6.50
CA GLY A 80 13.02 1.02 -7.27
C GLY A 80 11.93 1.37 -8.28
N ARG A 81 10.76 0.70 -8.24
CA ARG A 81 9.59 1.06 -9.09
C ARG A 81 9.29 2.56 -9.11
N GLN A 82 9.31 3.22 -7.94
CA GLN A 82 9.02 4.66 -7.85
C GLN A 82 10.05 5.47 -8.65
N ARG A 83 11.35 5.14 -8.51
CA ARG A 83 12.46 5.78 -9.23
C ARG A 83 12.37 5.52 -10.73
N TYR A 84 12.22 4.27 -11.13
CA TYR A 84 12.09 3.87 -12.54
C TYR A 84 10.91 4.57 -13.22
N GLN A 85 9.74 4.54 -12.57
CA GLN A 85 8.53 5.19 -13.09
C GLN A 85 8.65 6.72 -13.12
N THR A 86 9.33 7.36 -12.16
CA THR A 86 9.57 8.81 -12.20
C THR A 86 10.42 9.21 -13.41
N ILE A 87 11.46 8.45 -13.74
CA ILE A 87 12.30 8.71 -14.92
C ILE A 87 11.46 8.62 -16.20
N LEU A 88 10.66 7.55 -16.35
CA LEU A 88 9.75 7.41 -17.48
C LEU A 88 8.75 8.56 -17.56
N ARG A 89 8.09 8.89 -16.43
CA ARG A 89 7.12 9.97 -16.36
C ARG A 89 7.73 11.33 -16.76
N PHE A 90 8.96 11.61 -16.31
CA PHE A 90 9.61 12.87 -16.63
C PHE A 90 9.98 12.94 -18.11
N LYS A 91 10.70 11.92 -18.62
CA LYS A 91 11.05 11.77 -20.04
C LYS A 91 9.85 11.97 -20.96
N ASN A 92 8.70 11.40 -20.59
CA ASN A 92 7.48 11.42 -21.38
C ASN A 92 6.66 12.71 -21.20
N ASN A 93 7.12 13.66 -20.38
CA ASN A 93 6.44 14.92 -20.08
C ASN A 93 5.12 14.77 -19.29
N ASP A 94 5.00 13.73 -18.46
CA ASP A 94 3.81 13.46 -17.63
C ASP A 94 3.68 14.39 -16.42
N PHE A 95 4.77 15.04 -16.01
CA PHE A 95 4.74 16.03 -14.93
C PHE A 95 5.80 17.11 -15.11
N LYS A 96 5.54 18.27 -14.49
CA LYS A 96 6.44 19.43 -14.47
C LYS A 96 7.27 19.43 -13.20
N LEU A 97 8.52 19.85 -13.29
CA LEU A 97 9.38 20.04 -12.12
C LEU A 97 8.77 21.09 -11.19
N LYS A 98 8.41 20.70 -9.97
CA LYS A 98 7.84 21.62 -8.99
C LYS A 98 8.96 22.41 -8.34
N LYS A 99 8.80 23.74 -8.32
CA LYS A 99 9.71 24.68 -7.66
C LYS A 99 10.12 24.21 -6.25
N ILE A 100 9.15 23.82 -5.42
CA ILE A 100 9.38 23.31 -4.05
C ILE A 100 10.16 21.98 -3.96
N GLY A 101 10.27 21.22 -5.05
CA GLY A 101 11.09 20.00 -5.10
C GLY A 101 12.50 20.24 -5.62
N LEU A 102 12.81 21.44 -6.11
CA LEU A 102 14.14 21.84 -6.56
C LEU A 102 14.78 22.64 -5.42
N ARG A 103 15.76 22.07 -4.72
CA ARG A 103 16.48 22.74 -3.62
C ARG A 103 17.70 23.50 -4.10
N LYS A 104 18.48 22.88 -5.00
CA LYS A 104 19.71 23.46 -5.56
C LYS A 104 19.48 24.04 -6.95
N LEU A 105 18.46 23.56 -7.68
CA LEU A 105 18.19 23.94 -9.07
C LEU A 105 16.92 24.81 -9.24
N GLU A 106 16.45 25.45 -8.17
CA GLU A 106 15.18 26.21 -8.19
C GLU A 106 15.17 27.38 -9.17
N ASN A 107 16.29 28.10 -9.27
CA ASN A 107 16.39 29.41 -9.93
C ASN A 107 17.08 29.37 -11.30
N ILE A 108 17.46 28.19 -11.80
CA ILE A 108 18.12 28.03 -13.11
C ILE A 108 17.14 27.92 -14.31
N GLY A 109 15.87 28.29 -14.10
CA GLY A 109 14.86 28.33 -15.15
C GLY A 109 14.19 26.99 -15.49
N ILE A 110 14.54 25.89 -14.81
CA ILE A 110 13.91 24.56 -15.01
C ILE A 110 12.63 24.36 -14.18
N ALA A 111 12.34 25.27 -13.25
CA ALA A 111 11.13 25.21 -12.43
C ALA A 111 9.86 25.34 -13.29
N ASN A 112 8.88 24.48 -13.02
CA ASN A 112 7.62 24.30 -13.74
C ASN A 112 7.77 23.93 -15.22
N LYS A 113 8.93 23.41 -15.62
CA LYS A 113 9.19 22.91 -16.98
C LYS A 113 8.93 21.41 -17.09
N LEU A 114 8.53 20.98 -18.28
CA LEU A 114 8.52 19.57 -18.70
C LEU A 114 9.92 19.19 -19.20
N PHE A 115 10.19 17.90 -19.41
CA PHE A 115 11.49 17.44 -19.91
C PHE A 115 11.88 18.13 -21.21
N LYS A 116 10.98 18.23 -22.19
CA LYS A 116 11.23 18.94 -23.45
C LYS A 116 11.52 20.45 -23.32
N ASP A 117 11.25 21.04 -22.16
CA ASP A 117 11.31 22.48 -21.91
C ASP A 117 12.47 22.87 -20.95
N ILE A 118 13.28 21.91 -20.48
CA ILE A 118 14.42 22.21 -19.57
C ILE A 118 15.65 22.75 -20.30
N GLY A 119 15.76 22.50 -21.62
CA GLY A 119 16.87 22.94 -22.47
C GLY A 119 17.95 21.87 -22.62
N HIS A 120 18.61 21.85 -23.79
CA HIS A 120 19.49 20.77 -24.23
C HIS A 120 20.61 20.41 -23.24
N LYS A 121 21.26 21.40 -22.61
CA LYS A 121 22.29 21.15 -21.59
C LYS A 121 21.79 20.19 -20.49
N TYR A 122 20.58 20.40 -19.99
CA TYR A 122 20.04 19.60 -18.90
C TYR A 122 19.42 18.28 -19.38
N GLU A 123 18.97 18.22 -20.63
CA GLU A 123 18.59 16.96 -21.29
C GLU A 123 19.80 16.02 -21.40
N ASP A 124 20.95 16.53 -21.88
CA ASP A 124 22.19 15.77 -21.99
C ASP A 124 22.66 15.29 -20.61
N LEU A 125 22.65 16.18 -19.59
CA LEU A 125 22.96 15.80 -18.21
C LEU A 125 22.05 14.67 -17.71
N PHE A 126 20.74 14.75 -17.98
CA PHE A 126 19.79 13.72 -17.61
C PHE A 126 20.11 12.38 -18.29
N TRP A 127 20.38 12.38 -19.59
CA TRP A 127 20.69 11.16 -20.35
C TRP A 127 22.01 10.51 -19.94
N ASP A 128 23.03 11.33 -19.70
CA ASP A 128 24.38 10.91 -19.34
C ASP A 128 24.49 10.38 -17.91
N THR A 129 23.57 10.77 -17.02
CA THR A 129 23.61 10.34 -15.63
C THR A 129 23.55 8.81 -15.53
N LYS A 130 24.54 8.24 -14.84
CA LYS A 130 24.65 6.80 -14.61
C LYS A 130 23.89 6.37 -13.37
N LEU A 131 23.18 5.25 -13.49
CA LEU A 131 22.43 4.57 -12.43
C LEU A 131 23.09 3.24 -12.09
N ARG A 132 23.09 2.90 -10.81
CA ARG A 132 23.51 1.58 -10.32
C ARG A 132 22.35 0.60 -10.43
N ILE A 133 22.63 -0.57 -10.96
CA ILE A 133 21.70 -1.69 -11.09
C ILE A 133 22.29 -2.89 -10.39
N ILE A 134 21.48 -3.54 -9.57
CA ILE A 134 21.77 -4.85 -9.00
C ILE A 134 20.83 -5.83 -9.67
N GLU A 135 21.38 -6.74 -10.46
CA GLU A 135 20.61 -7.71 -11.24
C GLU A 135 20.73 -9.10 -10.61
N PHE A 136 19.60 -9.66 -10.20
CA PHE A 136 19.45 -11.04 -9.77
C PHE A 136 19.05 -11.89 -10.97
N SER A 137 19.60 -13.09 -11.08
CA SER A 137 19.22 -14.09 -12.10
C SER A 137 19.50 -15.50 -11.57
N PHE A 138 18.97 -16.52 -12.23
CA PHE A 138 19.37 -17.89 -11.95
C PHE A 138 20.56 -18.32 -12.80
N HIS A 139 21.39 -19.20 -12.26
CA HIS A 139 22.44 -19.84 -13.04
C HIS A 139 21.83 -20.63 -14.22
N THR A 140 22.42 -20.46 -15.40
CA THR A 140 21.86 -20.82 -16.72
C THR A 140 21.54 -22.31 -16.93
N LYS A 141 21.83 -23.18 -15.95
CA LYS A 141 21.68 -24.65 -16.04
C LYS A 141 20.58 -25.23 -15.12
N SER A 142 19.86 -24.42 -14.34
CA SER A 142 18.88 -24.95 -13.39
C SER A 142 17.47 -25.03 -13.98
N PRO A 143 16.79 -26.20 -13.91
CA PRO A 143 15.38 -26.31 -14.28
C PRO A 143 14.53 -25.70 -13.17
N ILE A 144 14.31 -24.38 -13.24
CA ILE A 144 13.49 -23.64 -12.28
C ILE A 144 12.14 -23.34 -12.95
N ASN A 145 11.06 -23.70 -12.26
CA ASN A 145 9.71 -23.38 -12.71
C ASN A 145 9.34 -21.94 -12.30
N ASP A 146 8.32 -21.38 -12.95
CA ASP A 146 7.89 -19.99 -12.74
C ASP A 146 7.44 -19.72 -11.29
N GLU A 147 6.93 -20.75 -10.60
CA GLU A 147 6.48 -20.65 -9.20
C GLU A 147 7.63 -20.37 -8.23
N ILE A 148 8.74 -21.12 -8.36
CA ILE A 148 9.94 -20.91 -7.53
C ILE A 148 10.54 -19.54 -7.81
N GLU A 149 10.58 -19.14 -9.08
CA GLU A 149 11.04 -17.81 -9.48
C GLU A 149 10.21 -16.70 -8.81
N GLU A 150 8.89 -16.83 -8.81
CA GLU A 150 7.98 -15.87 -8.17
C GLU A 150 8.23 -15.77 -6.66
N VAL A 151 8.43 -16.91 -5.98
CA VAL A 151 8.73 -16.96 -4.54
C VAL A 151 10.06 -16.24 -4.23
N VAL A 152 11.10 -16.49 -5.03
CA VAL A 152 12.41 -15.82 -4.87
C VAL A 152 12.29 -14.31 -5.05
N LYS A 153 11.59 -13.85 -6.11
CA LYS A 153 11.38 -12.42 -6.38
C LYS A 153 10.68 -11.71 -5.20
N LYS A 154 9.63 -12.33 -4.66
CA LYS A 154 8.88 -11.83 -3.50
C LYS A 154 9.73 -11.79 -2.23
N GLU A 155 10.56 -12.79 -2.01
CA GLU A 155 11.47 -12.82 -0.86
C GLU A 155 12.54 -11.72 -0.97
N ILE A 156 13.15 -11.52 -2.15
CA ILE A 156 14.06 -10.39 -2.39
C ILE A 156 13.35 -9.05 -2.12
N PHE A 157 12.13 -8.86 -2.64
CA PHE A 157 11.32 -7.67 -2.38
C PHE A 157 11.12 -7.43 -0.88
N LYS A 158 10.72 -8.49 -0.14
CA LYS A 158 10.47 -8.44 1.30
C LYS A 158 11.73 -8.04 2.07
N ARG A 159 12.89 -8.62 1.76
CA ARG A 159 14.16 -8.30 2.45
C ARG A 159 14.59 -6.85 2.23
N TYR A 160 14.46 -6.34 1.02
CA TYR A 160 14.84 -4.96 0.70
C TYR A 160 13.90 -3.92 1.36
N ASN A 161 12.63 -4.26 1.60
CA ASN A 161 11.64 -3.34 2.17
C ASN A 161 11.43 -3.47 3.70
N SER A 162 11.71 -4.63 4.31
CA SER A 162 11.47 -4.89 5.74
C SER A 162 12.60 -4.39 6.66
N GLY A 163 13.84 -4.28 6.16
CA GLY A 163 15.01 -3.87 6.94
C GLY A 163 15.18 -2.36 7.17
N ILE A 164 14.44 -1.52 6.44
CA ILE A 164 14.64 -0.06 6.47
C ILE A 164 13.74 0.57 7.53
N THR A 165 14.32 1.43 8.37
CA THR A 165 13.54 2.30 9.27
C THR A 165 13.74 3.74 8.82
N PRO A 166 12.68 4.43 8.36
CA PRO A 166 12.80 5.81 7.89
C PRO A 166 13.31 6.74 9.00
N LEU A 167 13.97 7.84 8.62
CA LEU A 167 14.31 8.89 9.57
C LEU A 167 13.06 9.70 9.95
N LYS A 168 13.02 10.15 11.21
CA LYS A 168 12.04 11.13 11.68
C LYS A 168 12.51 12.54 11.29
N GLN A 169 11.57 13.49 11.20
CA GLN A 169 11.92 14.87 10.84
C GLN A 169 13.01 15.49 11.73
N PRO A 170 13.00 15.35 13.07
CA PRO A 170 14.08 15.89 13.91
C PRO A 170 15.46 15.24 13.64
N GLU A 171 15.50 14.01 13.13
CA GLU A 171 16.75 13.33 12.76
C GLU A 171 17.31 13.88 11.44
N ILE A 172 16.44 14.29 10.51
CA ILE A 172 16.84 14.98 9.28
C ILE A 172 17.29 16.41 9.61
N ASP A 173 16.52 17.11 10.44
CA ASP A 173 16.87 18.47 10.89
C ASP A 173 18.24 18.51 11.57
N LYS A 174 18.58 17.49 12.38
CA LYS A 174 19.90 17.37 13.00
C LYS A 174 21.05 17.42 11.98
N ALA A 175 20.85 16.82 10.80
CA ALA A 175 21.84 16.83 9.74
C ALA A 175 21.84 18.15 8.95
N ILE A 176 20.66 18.71 8.65
CA ILE A 176 20.54 20.00 7.96
C ILE A 176 21.25 21.11 8.75
N TYR A 177 21.01 21.18 10.07
CA TYR A 177 21.57 22.21 10.94
C TYR A 177 22.82 21.74 11.69
N PHE A 178 23.58 20.82 11.09
CA PHE A 178 24.81 20.30 11.72
C PHE A 178 25.92 21.36 11.72
N GLU A 179 26.09 22.08 10.60
CA GLU A 179 27.08 23.14 10.42
C GLU A 179 26.55 24.52 10.84
N ASP A 180 25.40 24.55 11.51
CA ASP A 180 24.79 25.78 12.01
C ASP A 180 25.39 26.17 13.36
N ASP A 181 26.19 27.24 13.36
CA ASP A 181 26.84 27.79 14.55
C ASP A 181 25.85 28.23 15.63
N LEU A 182 24.72 28.86 15.25
CA LEU A 182 23.68 29.27 16.18
C LEU A 182 23.03 28.05 16.85
N ASN A 183 22.65 27.04 16.07
CA ASN A 183 22.07 25.80 16.60
C ASN A 183 23.09 25.02 17.45
N THR A 184 24.36 25.00 17.05
CA THR A 184 25.46 24.35 17.80
C THR A 184 25.70 25.05 19.13
N PHE A 185 25.74 26.38 19.14
CA PHE A 185 25.87 27.19 20.34
C PHE A 185 24.73 26.92 21.34
N ILE A 186 23.47 26.99 20.88
CA ILE A 186 22.29 26.73 21.72
C ILE A 186 22.32 25.29 22.24
N LYS A 187 22.65 24.32 21.40
CA LYS A 187 22.79 22.92 21.78
C LYS A 187 23.86 22.71 22.86
N GLY A 188 24.98 23.42 22.76
CA GLY A 188 26.02 23.45 23.79
C GLY A 188 25.48 23.94 25.13
N LYS A 189 24.78 25.09 25.14
CA LYS A 189 24.16 25.66 26.34
C LYS A 189 23.14 24.73 26.98
N LEU A 190 22.28 24.08 26.18
CA LEU A 190 21.29 23.11 26.67
C LEU A 190 21.93 21.85 27.27
N LYS A 191 23.11 21.45 26.79
CA LYS A 191 23.86 20.30 27.35
C LYS A 191 24.58 20.66 28.65
N SER A 192 25.11 21.88 28.75
CA SER A 192 25.84 22.34 29.93
C SER A 192 24.91 22.77 31.08
N ASP A 193 23.74 23.34 30.75
CA ASP A 193 22.78 23.86 31.72
C ASP A 193 21.51 23.03 31.75
N GLN A 194 21.48 22.06 32.68
CA GLN A 194 20.33 21.19 32.87
C GLN A 194 19.10 21.93 33.43
N VAL A 195 19.29 23.05 34.13
CA VAL A 195 18.19 23.86 34.66
C VAL A 195 17.46 24.53 33.50
N LEU A 196 18.21 25.17 32.59
CA LEU A 196 17.68 25.75 31.38
C LEU A 196 16.93 24.72 30.52
N TYR A 197 17.51 23.54 30.32
CA TYR A 197 16.86 22.45 29.59
C TYR A 197 15.50 22.09 30.20
N ASN A 198 15.45 21.92 31.53
CA ASN A 198 14.24 21.56 32.26
C ASN A 198 13.20 22.68 32.22
N ASP A 199 13.62 23.94 32.31
CA ASP A 199 12.73 25.09 32.25
C ASP A 199 12.03 25.20 30.89
N ILE A 200 12.79 25.13 29.79
CA ILE A 200 12.24 25.15 28.43
C ILE A 200 11.32 23.94 28.22
N SER A 201 11.76 22.77 28.67
CA SER A 201 10.98 21.54 28.58
C SER A 201 9.64 21.63 29.31
N ARG A 202 9.60 22.26 30.49
CA ARG A 202 8.37 22.43 31.28
C ARG A 202 7.45 23.46 30.66
N LEU A 203 7.96 24.60 30.20
CA LEU A 203 7.15 25.64 29.58
C LEU A 203 6.46 25.15 28.30
N LEU A 204 7.20 24.42 27.46
CA LEU A 204 6.71 23.98 26.15
C LEU A 204 6.06 22.58 26.20
N HIS A 205 5.93 21.97 27.38
CA HIS A 205 5.20 20.73 27.67
C HIS A 205 5.33 19.64 26.59
N PHE A 206 6.55 19.14 26.36
CA PHE A 206 6.76 18.02 25.43
C PHE A 206 6.46 16.67 26.09
N GLU A 207 5.67 15.80 25.44
CA GLU A 207 5.32 14.44 25.94
C GLU A 207 6.54 13.50 26.03
N LYS A 208 7.52 13.67 25.14
CA LYS A 208 8.84 13.01 25.17
C LYS A 208 9.90 14.03 24.80
N THR A 209 10.82 14.29 25.72
CA THR A 209 11.82 15.36 25.59
C THR A 209 13.16 14.78 25.15
N ASN A 210 13.66 15.26 24.01
CA ASN A 210 15.06 15.14 23.68
C ASN A 210 15.56 16.48 23.13
N THR A 211 16.88 16.68 23.15
CA THR A 211 17.50 17.94 22.74
C THR A 211 17.09 18.36 21.33
N GLU A 212 16.95 17.42 20.39
CA GLU A 212 16.59 17.73 19.00
C GLU A 212 15.15 18.24 18.83
N ILE A 213 14.19 17.72 19.62
CA ILE A 213 12.81 18.23 19.65
C ILE A 213 12.78 19.65 20.20
N ILE A 214 13.56 19.92 21.26
CA ILE A 214 13.66 21.26 21.85
C ILE A 214 14.28 22.24 20.85
N LEU A 215 15.41 21.88 20.22
CA LEU A 215 16.07 22.70 19.21
C LEU A 215 15.13 23.02 18.03
N LYS A 216 14.37 22.03 17.54
CA LYS A 216 13.34 22.28 16.52
C LYS A 216 12.37 23.37 16.96
N LYS A 217 11.94 23.34 18.23
CA LYS A 217 11.01 24.34 18.74
C LYS A 217 11.67 25.70 18.93
N ILE A 218 12.92 25.75 19.37
CA ILE A 218 13.68 27.01 19.48
C ILE A 218 13.84 27.66 18.11
N ARG A 219 14.21 26.91 17.06
CA ARG A 219 14.29 27.43 15.68
C ARG A 219 12.97 28.07 15.24
N GLN A 220 11.84 27.43 15.53
CA GLN A 220 10.52 28.01 15.28
C GLN A 220 10.35 29.34 16.02
N LEU A 221 10.58 29.35 17.33
CA LEU A 221 10.37 30.54 18.17
C LEU A 221 11.24 31.74 17.74
N LEU A 222 12.47 31.48 17.30
CA LEU A 222 13.40 32.52 16.88
C LEU A 222 12.92 33.30 15.65
N VAL A 223 12.21 32.67 14.71
CA VAL A 223 11.82 33.32 13.44
C VAL A 223 10.32 33.52 13.26
N GLN A 224 9.48 32.93 14.12
CA GLN A 224 8.02 32.96 13.94
C GLN A 224 7.44 34.39 13.91
N HIS A 225 8.01 35.32 14.65
CA HIS A 225 7.58 36.73 14.66
C HIS A 225 7.77 37.42 13.30
N GLN A 226 8.62 36.90 12.40
CA GLN A 226 8.86 37.46 11.08
C GLN A 226 7.84 36.98 10.02
N ILE A 227 6.95 36.05 10.39
CA ILE A 227 6.04 35.37 9.48
C ILE A 227 4.59 35.63 9.90
N PRO A 228 3.73 36.18 9.01
CA PRO A 228 2.33 36.39 9.33
C PRO A 228 1.61 35.08 9.67
N ILE A 229 0.82 35.09 10.75
CA ILE A 229 0.17 33.88 11.28
C ILE A 229 -0.74 33.20 10.25
N LYS A 230 -1.42 33.97 9.39
CA LYS A 230 -2.25 33.42 8.30
C LYS A 230 -1.42 32.66 7.26
N TYR A 231 -0.21 33.12 6.96
CA TYR A 231 0.71 32.43 6.04
C TYR A 231 1.34 31.21 6.72
N TYR A 232 1.77 31.37 7.98
CA TYR A 232 2.29 30.30 8.82
C TYR A 232 1.30 29.13 8.93
N ALA A 233 0.00 29.40 9.14
CA ALA A 233 -1.02 28.36 9.28
C ALA A 233 -1.08 27.36 8.10
N VAL A 234 -0.71 27.80 6.90
CA VAL A 234 -0.76 27.00 5.67
C VAL A 234 0.57 26.29 5.38
N LYS A 235 1.72 26.92 5.67
CA LYS A 235 3.05 26.44 5.27
C LYS A 235 4.06 26.35 6.43
N LYS A 236 3.63 25.83 7.60
CA LYS A 236 4.40 25.86 8.86
C LYS A 236 5.87 25.47 8.73
N ASP A 237 6.19 24.19 8.49
CA ASP A 237 7.57 23.69 8.59
C ASP A 237 8.50 24.26 7.49
N THR A 238 8.01 24.46 6.26
CA THR A 238 8.83 24.93 5.14
C THR A 238 9.21 26.40 5.27
N VAL A 239 8.29 27.25 5.72
CA VAL A 239 8.56 28.68 5.89
C VAL A 239 9.45 28.92 7.11
N ILE A 240 9.28 28.15 8.19
CA ILE A 240 10.18 28.24 9.35
C ILE A 240 11.61 27.87 8.97
N SER A 241 11.81 26.78 8.24
CA SER A 241 13.16 26.35 7.83
C SER A 241 13.83 27.44 6.98
N LYS A 242 13.12 27.97 5.98
CA LYS A 242 13.60 29.06 5.12
C LYS A 242 14.02 30.32 5.89
N TYR A 243 13.17 30.82 6.80
CA TYR A 243 13.49 32.03 7.55
C TYR A 243 14.63 31.80 8.55
N TYR A 244 14.72 30.61 9.12
CA TYR A 244 15.79 30.24 10.02
C TYR A 244 17.13 30.08 9.30
N GLU A 245 17.15 29.44 8.13
CA GLU A 245 18.33 29.34 7.26
C GLU A 245 18.82 30.73 6.85
N PHE A 246 17.91 31.65 6.50
CA PHE A 246 18.25 33.04 6.22
C PHE A 246 18.84 33.78 7.42
N LEU A 247 18.26 33.61 8.61
CA LEU A 247 18.80 34.19 9.85
C LEU A 247 20.22 33.67 10.12
N PHE A 248 20.38 32.36 10.05
CA PHE A 248 21.66 31.69 10.24
C PHE A 248 22.73 32.16 9.23
N SER A 249 22.37 32.29 7.94
CA SER A 249 23.32 32.69 6.89
C SER A 249 23.94 34.08 7.06
N LYS A 250 23.38 34.93 7.93
CA LYS A 250 23.79 36.33 8.12
C LYS A 250 24.30 36.66 9.51
N ILE A 251 24.13 35.76 10.47
CA ILE A 251 24.39 36.05 11.89
C ILE A 251 25.88 35.95 12.20
N THR A 252 26.42 36.94 12.91
CA THR A 252 27.80 36.94 13.43
C THR A 252 27.89 36.29 14.82
N GLU A 253 29.09 35.90 15.26
CA GLU A 253 29.30 35.32 16.60
C GLU A 253 28.81 36.23 17.74
N GLU A 254 29.02 37.55 17.64
CA GLU A 254 28.55 38.51 18.63
C GLU A 254 27.02 38.59 18.68
N GLU A 255 26.38 38.54 17.52
CA GLU A 255 24.92 38.54 17.39
C GLU A 255 24.29 37.22 17.90
N ILE A 256 24.97 36.08 17.76
CA ILE A 256 24.52 34.79 18.32
C ILE A 256 24.35 34.90 19.84
N GLN A 257 25.34 35.47 20.53
CA GLN A 257 25.29 35.62 21.98
C GLN A 257 24.20 36.61 22.41
N SER A 258 24.03 37.71 21.68
CA SER A 258 22.96 38.70 21.92
C SER A 258 21.57 38.09 21.72
N LEU A 259 21.36 37.38 20.61
CA LEU A 259 20.12 36.69 20.28
C LEU A 259 19.77 35.63 21.33
N PHE A 260 20.77 34.87 21.80
CA PHE A 260 20.57 33.90 22.88
C PHE A 260 20.19 34.59 24.20
N ASN A 261 20.80 35.71 24.55
CA ASN A 261 20.45 36.45 25.76
C ASN A 261 19.00 36.95 25.71
N SER A 262 18.58 37.56 24.60
CA SER A 262 17.17 37.93 24.37
C SER A 262 16.23 36.73 24.48
N PHE A 263 16.60 35.59 23.87
CA PHE A 263 15.84 34.35 24.00
C PHE A 263 15.66 33.94 25.48
N ILE A 264 16.72 33.99 26.28
CA ILE A 264 16.68 33.66 27.72
C ILE A 264 15.82 34.65 28.51
N GLU A 265 15.87 35.94 28.20
CA GLU A 265 15.02 36.95 28.84
C GLU A 265 13.53 36.64 28.63
N LYS A 266 13.14 36.29 27.39
CA LYS A 266 11.77 35.86 27.06
C LYS A 266 11.37 34.59 27.80
N ILE A 267 12.25 33.58 27.86
CA ILE A 267 12.00 32.35 28.63
C ILE A 267 11.79 32.67 30.11
N ASN A 268 12.57 33.58 30.69
CA ASN A 268 12.42 33.99 32.08
C ASN A 268 11.10 34.74 32.33
N LEU A 269 10.63 35.55 31.39
CA LEU A 269 9.28 36.16 31.46
C LEU A 269 8.18 35.10 31.44
N LEU A 270 8.28 34.10 30.55
CA LEU A 270 7.33 32.99 30.51
C LEU A 270 7.31 32.20 31.82
N LYS A 271 8.47 31.96 32.44
CA LYS A 271 8.55 31.32 33.77
C LYS A 271 7.80 32.12 34.83
N LYS A 272 7.97 33.45 34.86
CA LYS A 272 7.25 34.33 35.80
C LYS A 272 5.74 34.26 35.58
N ILE A 273 5.29 34.31 34.32
CA ILE A 273 3.86 34.22 33.97
C ILE A 273 3.29 32.85 34.35
N LYS A 274 4.01 31.77 34.03
CA LYS A 274 3.61 30.41 34.42
C LYS A 274 3.43 30.29 35.93
N TYR A 275 4.40 30.78 36.71
CA TYR A 275 4.31 30.77 38.17
C TYR A 275 3.08 31.54 38.68
N MET A 276 2.75 32.69 38.07
CA MET A 276 1.58 33.47 38.42
C MET A 276 0.26 32.76 38.07
N ILE A 277 0.20 32.04 36.95
CA ILE A 277 -0.97 31.25 36.52
C ILE A 277 -1.15 30.02 37.42
N ASP A 278 -0.08 29.28 37.70
CA ASP A 278 -0.09 28.09 38.56
C ASP A 278 -0.57 28.45 39.98
N ASN A 279 -0.16 29.61 40.51
CA ASN A 279 -0.63 30.12 41.82
C ASN A 279 -2.13 30.43 41.88
N GLN A 280 -2.80 30.58 40.72
CA GLN A 280 -4.25 30.75 40.62
C GLN A 280 -4.98 29.41 40.40
N MET A 281 -4.29 28.27 40.54
CA MET A 281 -4.80 26.92 40.26
C MET A 281 -5.31 26.72 38.81
N LEU A 282 -4.78 27.49 37.86
CA LEU A 282 -5.08 27.35 36.44
C LEU A 282 -4.06 26.46 35.74
N THR A 283 -4.45 25.83 34.64
CA THR A 283 -3.57 24.97 33.84
C THR A 283 -2.79 25.78 32.81
N TYR A 284 -1.48 25.94 33.02
CA TYR A 284 -0.58 26.47 32.00
C TYR A 284 -0.26 25.41 30.94
N ASN A 285 -0.24 25.78 29.67
CA ASN A 285 0.12 24.88 28.58
C ASN A 285 1.06 25.52 27.54
N ARG A 286 1.61 24.69 26.65
CA ARG A 286 2.61 25.12 25.65
C ARG A 286 2.13 26.20 24.69
N LEU A 287 0.84 26.25 24.38
CA LEU A 287 0.28 27.16 23.39
C LEU A 287 0.31 28.60 23.90
N MET A 288 0.10 28.76 25.21
CA MET A 288 0.29 30.04 25.90
C MET A 288 1.74 30.49 25.78
N SER A 289 2.71 29.60 26.02
CA SER A 289 4.13 29.92 25.83
C SER A 289 4.45 30.37 24.42
N GLU A 290 3.93 29.66 23.41
CA GLU A 290 4.18 29.98 22.01
C GLU A 290 3.65 31.36 21.62
N CYS A 291 2.39 31.67 21.96
CA CYS A 291 1.79 32.96 21.63
C CYS A 291 2.47 34.12 22.38
N LEU A 292 2.78 33.93 23.65
CA LEU A 292 3.46 34.94 24.46
C LEU A 292 4.89 35.18 23.98
N PHE A 293 5.64 34.12 23.65
CA PHE A 293 6.98 34.26 23.09
C PHE A 293 6.96 35.02 21.75
N TRP A 294 5.98 34.71 20.90
CA TRP A 294 5.74 35.43 19.65
C TRP A 294 5.49 36.91 19.88
N ALA A 295 4.59 37.26 20.82
CA ALA A 295 4.29 38.65 21.14
C ALA A 295 5.51 39.40 21.72
N PHE A 296 6.28 38.78 22.63
CA PHE A 296 7.51 39.38 23.16
C PHE A 296 8.56 39.62 22.07
N SER A 297 8.64 38.73 21.09
CA SER A 297 9.57 38.89 19.97
C SER A 297 9.15 40.02 19.03
N ILE A 298 7.84 40.27 18.86
CA ILE A 298 7.33 41.42 18.11
C ILE A 298 7.62 42.72 18.87
N MET A 299 7.40 42.75 20.20
CA MET A 299 7.70 43.93 21.01
C MET A 299 9.16 44.40 20.84
N GLU A 300 10.11 43.46 20.91
CA GLU A 300 11.51 43.79 20.66
C GLU A 300 11.78 44.26 19.22
N ALA A 301 11.16 43.61 18.23
CA ALA A 301 11.33 43.99 16.81
C ALA A 301 10.80 45.40 16.50
N GLU A 302 9.79 45.86 17.24
CA GLU A 302 9.24 47.23 17.20
C GLU A 302 10.01 48.21 18.10
N GLY A 303 11.14 47.79 18.70
CA GLY A 303 12.02 48.64 19.50
C GLY A 303 11.59 48.84 20.95
N LEU A 304 10.63 48.06 21.47
CA LEU A 304 10.23 48.12 22.88
C LEU A 304 11.13 47.25 23.75
N LEU A 305 11.53 47.79 24.90
CA LEU A 305 12.27 47.04 25.91
C LEU A 305 11.32 46.10 26.66
N LEU A 306 11.69 44.82 26.80
CA LEU A 306 10.92 43.83 27.56
C LEU A 306 10.79 44.17 29.05
N THR A 307 11.66 45.04 29.59
CA THR A 307 11.54 45.59 30.95
C THR A 307 10.27 46.42 31.16
N SER A 308 9.66 46.91 30.08
CA SER A 308 8.35 47.59 30.13
C SER A 308 7.23 46.69 30.65
N LEU A 309 7.38 45.36 30.55
CA LEU A 309 6.47 44.36 31.15
C LEU A 309 6.71 44.24 32.66
N ASN A 310 6.35 45.30 33.40
CA ASN A 310 6.43 45.33 34.84
C ASN A 310 5.44 44.35 35.50
N LYS A 311 5.57 44.16 36.82
CA LYS A 311 4.77 43.20 37.57
C LYS A 311 3.26 43.43 37.46
N ASP A 312 2.80 44.67 37.29
CA ASP A 312 1.38 44.99 37.23
C ASP A 312 0.79 44.67 35.85
N ILE A 313 1.50 45.00 34.76
CA ILE A 313 1.10 44.56 33.41
C ILE A 313 1.10 43.03 33.31
N LEU A 314 2.05 42.34 33.95
CA LEU A 314 2.05 40.87 33.98
C LEU A 314 0.84 40.30 34.74
N LYS A 315 0.36 40.95 35.81
CA LYS A 315 -0.88 40.53 36.49
C LYS A 315 -2.10 40.73 35.60
N GLU A 316 -2.18 41.86 34.90
CA GLU A 316 -3.25 42.15 33.95
C GLU A 316 -3.26 41.14 32.79
N LEU A 317 -2.08 40.79 32.26
CA LEU A 317 -1.94 39.75 31.24
C LEU A 317 -2.42 38.39 31.74
N VAL A 318 -2.06 37.99 32.96
CA VAL A 318 -2.52 36.73 33.56
C VAL A 318 -4.03 36.72 33.73
N TYR A 319 -4.62 37.85 34.17
CA TYR A 319 -6.07 37.99 34.26
C TYR A 319 -6.73 37.89 32.88
N TYR A 320 -6.18 38.55 31.87
CA TYR A 320 -6.68 38.49 30.50
C TYR A 320 -6.63 37.06 29.92
N ILE A 321 -5.52 36.34 30.13
CA ILE A 321 -5.41 34.93 29.72
C ILE A 321 -6.46 34.08 30.44
N LYS A 322 -6.70 34.32 31.73
CA LYS A 322 -7.73 33.61 32.51
C LYS A 322 -9.12 33.78 31.90
N GLU A 323 -9.49 34.99 31.51
CA GLU A 323 -10.79 35.27 30.89
C GLU A 323 -10.93 34.64 29.50
N HIS A 324 -9.82 34.29 28.83
CA HIS A 324 -9.80 33.78 27.45
C HIS A 324 -9.14 32.39 27.33
N MET A 325 -9.20 31.59 28.41
CA MET A 325 -8.58 30.25 28.49
C MET A 325 -9.01 29.32 27.35
N GLU A 326 -10.27 29.40 26.91
CA GLU A 326 -10.82 28.58 25.81
C GLU A 326 -9.99 28.68 24.52
N ALA A 327 -9.39 29.85 24.24
CA ALA A 327 -8.57 30.04 23.04
C ALA A 327 -7.26 29.25 23.08
N PHE A 328 -6.78 28.88 24.27
CA PHE A 328 -5.53 28.17 24.50
C PHE A 328 -5.73 26.67 24.73
N GLU A 329 -6.92 26.13 24.54
CA GLU A 329 -7.16 24.70 24.65
C GLU A 329 -6.30 23.88 23.67
N MET A 330 -5.93 22.68 24.10
CA MET A 330 -5.12 21.75 23.30
C MET A 330 -5.96 20.98 22.27
N ASP A 331 -7.28 20.91 22.49
CA ASP A 331 -8.23 20.22 21.62
C ASP A 331 -8.34 20.92 20.27
N ARG A 332 -8.20 20.14 19.19
CA ARG A 332 -8.20 20.63 17.79
C ARG A 332 -7.26 21.83 17.53
N SER A 333 -6.28 22.05 18.41
CA SER A 333 -5.33 23.19 18.37
C SER A 333 -4.50 23.30 17.08
N SER A 334 -4.47 22.25 16.26
CA SER A 334 -3.83 22.23 14.95
C SER A 334 -4.67 22.86 13.84
N PHE A 335 -5.97 23.07 14.03
CA PHE A 335 -6.87 23.65 13.05
C PHE A 335 -6.59 25.15 12.86
N SER A 336 -6.71 25.63 11.62
CA SER A 336 -6.27 26.97 11.24
C SER A 336 -7.09 28.09 11.92
N LYS A 337 -8.37 27.84 12.23
CA LYS A 337 -9.25 28.84 12.83
C LYS A 337 -8.87 29.07 14.30
N GLU A 338 -8.71 27.98 15.04
CA GLU A 338 -8.33 27.91 16.44
C GLU A 338 -6.91 28.46 16.63
N LEU A 339 -5.99 28.12 15.70
CA LEU A 339 -4.67 28.72 15.63
C LEU A 339 -4.74 30.23 15.42
N HIS A 340 -5.53 30.74 14.46
CA HIS A 340 -5.59 32.19 14.23
C HIS A 340 -6.19 32.92 15.44
N ASN A 341 -7.26 32.36 16.03
CA ASN A 341 -7.97 32.94 17.16
C ASN A 341 -7.07 33.24 18.37
N ARG A 342 -6.17 32.31 18.74
CA ARG A 342 -5.25 32.53 19.87
C ARG A 342 -4.20 33.59 19.65
N TYR A 343 -3.67 33.71 18.42
CA TYR A 343 -2.71 34.77 18.11
C TYR A 343 -3.42 36.13 18.06
N LEU A 344 -4.66 36.17 17.58
CA LEU A 344 -5.52 37.35 17.60
C LEU A 344 -5.79 37.82 19.05
N ILE A 345 -6.26 36.91 19.90
CA ILE A 345 -6.50 37.21 21.33
C ILE A 345 -5.22 37.70 22.01
N THR A 346 -4.10 37.05 21.73
CA THR A 346 -2.82 37.50 22.30
C THR A 346 -2.47 38.90 21.80
N SER A 347 -2.60 39.17 20.49
CA SER A 347 -2.30 40.49 19.94
C SER A 347 -3.23 41.60 20.43
N ASP A 348 -4.49 41.30 20.72
CA ASP A 348 -5.46 42.31 21.20
C ASP A 348 -5.02 42.88 22.55
N PHE A 349 -4.51 42.03 23.45
CA PHE A 349 -3.94 42.48 24.73
C PHE A 349 -2.75 43.43 24.52
N PHE A 350 -1.77 43.01 23.71
CA PHE A 350 -0.56 43.80 23.52
C PHE A 350 -0.81 45.08 22.72
N SER A 351 -1.71 45.07 21.73
CA SER A 351 -2.11 46.27 20.98
C SER A 351 -2.86 47.29 21.86
N GLY A 352 -3.62 46.81 22.85
CA GLY A 352 -4.32 47.68 23.79
C GLY A 352 -3.42 48.31 24.86
N LYS A 353 -2.24 47.72 25.12
CA LYS A 353 -1.28 48.16 26.14
C LYS A 353 -0.08 48.90 25.56
N PHE A 354 0.30 48.54 24.35
CA PHE A 354 1.45 49.07 23.62
C PHE A 354 0.97 49.52 22.24
N ASP A 355 1.46 50.66 21.76
CA ASP A 355 1.08 51.25 20.48
C ASP A 355 1.73 50.49 19.30
N ILE A 356 1.40 49.20 19.17
CA ILE A 356 1.92 48.27 18.16
C ILE A 356 0.80 47.79 17.26
N ASN A 357 0.99 47.89 15.95
CA ASN A 357 0.03 47.35 14.97
C ASN A 357 0.31 45.87 14.65
N PHE A 358 -0.29 44.96 15.41
CA PHE A 358 -0.13 43.52 15.20
C PHE A 358 -0.75 42.98 13.90
N ASN A 359 -1.57 43.74 13.17
CA ASN A 359 -2.21 43.25 11.94
C ASN A 359 -1.19 42.82 10.87
N ILE A 360 -0.02 43.47 10.82
CA ILE A 360 1.07 43.14 9.88
C ILE A 360 1.63 41.74 10.15
N TYR A 361 1.59 41.30 11.41
CA TYR A 361 2.04 39.99 11.87
C TYR A 361 0.94 38.92 11.86
N LEU A 362 -0.31 39.31 11.63
CA LEU A 362 -1.45 38.38 11.51
C LEU A 362 -1.81 38.11 10.05
N GLN A 363 -1.83 39.15 9.21
CA GLN A 363 -2.29 39.11 7.81
C GLN A 363 -1.13 39.10 6.82
N THR A 364 -1.34 38.44 5.67
CA THR A 364 -0.35 38.43 4.59
C THR A 364 -0.42 39.74 3.80
N SER A 365 0.55 40.64 4.00
CA SER A 365 0.69 41.90 3.25
C SER A 365 1.44 41.72 1.91
N SER A 366 1.39 42.75 1.05
CA SER A 366 2.25 42.87 -0.15
C SER A 366 3.72 42.85 0.22
N ASP A 367 4.08 43.62 1.24
CA ASP A 367 5.46 43.85 1.66
C ASP A 367 6.08 42.57 2.21
N PHE A 368 5.30 41.76 2.94
CA PHE A 368 5.72 40.43 3.36
C PHE A 368 6.00 39.53 2.15
N LYS A 369 5.16 39.57 1.10
CA LYS A 369 5.41 38.74 -0.10
C LYS A 369 6.67 39.16 -0.84
N GLU A 370 7.02 40.44 -0.83
CA GLU A 370 8.28 40.92 -1.41
C GLU A 370 9.48 40.50 -0.56
N LYS A 371 9.40 40.67 0.77
CA LYS A 371 10.42 40.17 1.70
C LYS A 371 10.63 38.66 1.57
N ASP A 372 9.54 37.89 1.49
CA ASP A 372 9.58 36.44 1.27
C ASP A 372 10.26 36.10 -0.07
N LYS A 373 9.99 36.85 -1.15
CA LYS A 373 10.70 36.66 -2.43
C LYS A 373 12.18 36.97 -2.33
N HIS A 374 12.57 38.06 -1.66
CA HIS A 374 13.97 38.45 -1.52
C HIS A 374 14.78 37.43 -0.71
N ILE A 375 14.21 36.87 0.35
CA ILE A 375 14.84 35.78 1.12
C ILE A 375 15.16 34.59 0.20
N SER A 376 14.29 34.28 -0.76
CA SER A 376 14.50 33.21 -1.75
C SER A 376 15.53 33.53 -2.85
N LEU A 377 16.00 34.78 -2.98
CA LEU A 377 16.98 35.20 -3.98
C LEU A 377 18.39 35.36 -3.38
N ALA A 378 18.51 35.49 -2.05
CA ALA A 378 19.80 35.73 -1.40
C ALA A 378 20.67 34.48 -1.17
N GLU A 379 20.19 33.28 -1.54
CA GLU A 379 20.94 32.00 -1.50
C GLU A 379 21.86 31.82 -2.74
N GLU A 380 22.10 32.91 -3.48
CA GLU A 380 22.85 32.96 -4.73
C GLU A 380 24.37 33.04 -4.50
N GLU A 381 25.02 31.89 -4.32
CA GLU A 381 26.37 31.73 -4.86
C GLU A 381 26.38 30.64 -5.93
N GLY A 382 26.72 31.05 -7.15
CA GLY A 382 26.75 30.20 -8.34
C GLY A 382 27.89 29.20 -8.26
N VAL A 383 27.66 28.06 -7.63
CA VAL A 383 28.53 26.89 -7.78
C VAL A 383 28.36 26.34 -9.19
N SER A 384 29.46 26.16 -9.91
CA SER A 384 29.47 25.49 -11.20
C SER A 384 29.04 24.03 -11.02
N PHE A 385 27.78 23.73 -11.33
CA PHE A 385 27.14 22.42 -11.07
C PHE A 385 27.83 21.24 -11.78
N ASP A 386 28.63 21.51 -12.81
CA ASP A 386 29.43 20.49 -13.50
C ASP A 386 30.50 19.87 -12.55
N GLU A 387 30.89 20.57 -11.49
CA GLU A 387 31.87 20.12 -10.47
C GLU A 387 31.27 19.25 -9.35
N LEU A 388 29.93 19.16 -9.25
CA LEU A 388 29.23 18.38 -8.22
C LEU A 388 28.96 16.92 -8.67
N ARG A 389 29.19 16.60 -9.95
CA ARG A 389 28.96 15.26 -10.48
C ARG A 389 30.06 14.34 -9.99
N ILE A 390 29.66 13.31 -9.27
CA ILE A 390 30.59 12.33 -8.73
C ILE A 390 30.98 11.29 -9.77
N ASN A 391 32.23 10.84 -9.71
CA ASN A 391 32.62 9.60 -10.38
C ASN A 391 31.89 8.42 -9.70
N LYS A 392 31.31 7.51 -10.48
CA LYS A 392 30.57 6.34 -10.00
C LYS A 392 31.36 5.05 -10.25
N PRO A 393 32.39 4.74 -9.44
CA PRO A 393 33.12 3.48 -9.56
C PRO A 393 32.20 2.30 -9.21
N GLU A 394 32.53 1.09 -9.69
CA GLU A 394 31.82 -0.13 -9.26
C GLU A 394 31.88 -0.29 -7.72
N PRO A 395 30.82 -0.80 -7.08
CA PRO A 395 30.82 -0.97 -5.64
C PRO A 395 31.90 -1.97 -5.23
N SER A 396 32.63 -1.64 -4.17
CA SER A 396 33.61 -2.55 -3.59
C SER A 396 32.92 -3.57 -2.69
N THR A 397 33.46 -4.78 -2.61
CA THR A 397 33.05 -5.80 -1.63
C THR A 397 33.99 -5.76 -0.43
N THR A 398 33.45 -5.77 0.78
CA THR A 398 34.27 -5.83 2.00
C THR A 398 33.61 -6.77 3.01
N ALA A 399 34.39 -7.71 3.54
CA ALA A 399 33.94 -8.63 4.56
C ALA A 399 33.63 -7.89 5.88
N ILE A 400 32.64 -8.37 6.62
CA ILE A 400 32.27 -7.80 7.93
C ILE A 400 33.48 -7.79 8.88
N LEU A 401 34.32 -8.83 8.85
CA LEU A 401 35.56 -8.90 9.63
C LEU A 401 36.50 -7.72 9.35
N ASP A 402 36.67 -7.35 8.08
CA ASP A 402 37.59 -6.28 7.69
C ASP A 402 37.04 -4.91 8.05
N ILE A 403 35.73 -4.72 7.94
CA ILE A 403 35.03 -3.55 8.48
C ILE A 403 35.28 -3.42 9.99
N CYS A 404 35.17 -4.52 10.74
CA CYS A 404 35.47 -4.52 12.18
C CYS A 404 36.93 -4.16 12.46
N ARG A 405 37.88 -4.65 11.65
CA ARG A 405 39.31 -4.29 11.77
C ARG A 405 39.59 -2.84 11.43
N GLN A 406 38.89 -2.25 10.47
CA GLN A 406 39.01 -0.83 10.16
C GLN A 406 38.48 0.04 11.29
N MET A 407 37.38 -0.38 11.95
CA MET A 407 36.83 0.31 13.12
C MET A 407 37.81 0.31 14.29
N THR A 408 38.46 -0.82 14.60
CA THR A 408 39.45 -0.87 15.68
C THR A 408 40.69 -0.01 15.39
N ARG A 409 41.00 0.22 14.11
CA ARG A 409 42.09 1.10 13.65
C ARG A 409 41.67 2.57 13.46
N GLN A 410 40.48 2.97 13.91
CA GLN A 410 39.96 4.34 13.77
C GLN A 410 39.82 4.83 12.32
N ARG A 411 39.69 3.91 11.35
CA ARG A 411 39.53 4.26 9.92
C ARG A 411 38.09 4.18 9.41
N PHE A 412 37.14 3.81 10.26
CA PHE A 412 35.74 3.64 9.87
C PHE A 412 34.79 4.17 10.95
N LEU A 413 34.15 5.30 10.67
CA LEU A 413 33.22 6.00 11.55
C LEU A 413 31.77 5.62 11.20
N ILE A 414 31.18 4.70 11.98
CA ILE A 414 29.78 4.25 11.79
C ILE A 414 28.79 5.37 12.08
N ARG A 415 29.12 6.22 13.05
CA ARG A 415 28.22 7.22 13.62
C ARG A 415 28.85 8.59 13.53
N PRO A 416 28.90 9.19 12.33
CA PRO A 416 29.25 10.59 12.22
C PRO A 416 28.22 11.45 12.99
N PRO A 417 28.61 12.66 13.43
CA PRO A 417 27.81 13.46 14.36
C PRO A 417 26.40 13.84 13.85
N TYR A 418 26.19 13.95 12.54
CA TYR A 418 24.90 14.25 11.93
C TYR A 418 23.94 13.04 11.87
N GLN A 419 24.42 11.81 12.06
CA GLN A 419 23.58 10.61 12.05
C GLN A 419 22.66 10.51 13.27
N ARG A 420 21.60 9.70 13.13
CA ARG A 420 20.67 9.45 14.23
C ARG A 420 21.20 8.46 15.27
N ASN A 421 20.47 8.36 16.38
CA ASN A 421 20.68 7.32 17.38
C ASN A 421 20.25 5.93 16.88
N GLU A 422 20.73 4.88 17.55
CA GLU A 422 20.35 3.51 17.23
C GLU A 422 18.85 3.29 17.45
N VAL A 423 18.20 2.58 16.51
CA VAL A 423 16.80 2.18 16.64
C VAL A 423 16.73 0.71 17.02
N ILE A 424 16.18 0.43 18.20
CA ILE A 424 16.07 -0.93 18.73
C ILE A 424 14.82 -1.59 18.14
N ASN A 425 15.00 -2.42 17.12
CA ASN A 425 13.96 -3.33 16.62
C ASN A 425 14.55 -4.72 16.38
N LYS A 426 14.27 -5.65 17.30
CA LYS A 426 14.80 -7.01 17.29
C LYS A 426 14.36 -7.81 16.06
N LYS A 427 13.10 -7.67 15.62
CA LYS A 427 12.55 -8.39 14.45
C LYS A 427 13.27 -7.98 13.16
N LYS A 428 13.41 -6.67 12.92
CA LYS A 428 14.16 -6.15 11.76
C LYS A 428 15.64 -6.51 11.80
N SER A 429 16.26 -6.39 12.97
CA SER A 429 17.68 -6.75 13.14
C SER A 429 17.90 -8.24 12.88
N SER A 430 16.98 -9.11 13.31
CA SER A 430 17.03 -10.55 13.05
C SER A 430 16.87 -10.88 11.57
N SER A 431 15.98 -10.17 10.86
CA SER A 431 15.80 -10.36 9.42
C SER A 431 17.06 -10.05 8.60
N ILE A 432 17.87 -9.08 9.03
CA ILE A 432 19.18 -8.77 8.42
C ILE A 432 20.15 -9.94 8.62
N ILE A 433 20.25 -10.49 9.84
CA ILE A 433 21.12 -11.64 10.12
C ILE A 433 20.67 -12.88 9.35
N GLU A 434 19.36 -13.13 9.29
CA GLU A 434 18.82 -14.23 8.50
C GLU A 434 19.15 -14.07 7.01
N SER A 435 19.07 -12.86 6.45
CA SER A 435 19.50 -12.63 5.06
C SER A 435 20.98 -12.92 4.84
N ILE A 436 21.84 -12.60 5.80
CA ILE A 436 23.27 -12.92 5.76
C ILE A 436 23.48 -14.44 5.75
N LEU A 437 22.80 -15.15 6.65
CA LEU A 437 22.87 -16.62 6.75
C LEU A 437 22.34 -17.33 5.50
N LEU A 438 21.34 -16.76 4.82
CA LEU A 438 20.80 -17.25 3.56
C LEU A 438 21.64 -16.85 2.33
N GLY A 439 22.72 -16.09 2.50
CA GLY A 439 23.54 -15.61 1.38
C GLY A 439 22.89 -14.50 0.53
N ILE A 440 21.75 -13.94 0.96
CA ILE A 440 21.05 -12.88 0.24
C ILE A 440 21.85 -11.59 0.37
N LYS A 441 22.25 -10.97 -0.76
CA LYS A 441 22.95 -9.68 -0.77
C LYS A 441 22.09 -8.56 -0.19
N LEU A 442 22.58 -7.95 0.88
CA LEU A 442 21.99 -6.76 1.48
C LEU A 442 22.16 -5.54 0.55
N PRO A 443 21.33 -4.49 0.70
CA PRO A 443 21.55 -3.25 -0.03
C PRO A 443 22.97 -2.71 0.23
N PRO A 444 23.52 -1.84 -0.63
CA PRO A 444 24.85 -1.28 -0.41
C PRO A 444 24.90 -0.34 0.80
N ILE A 445 26.07 -0.21 1.42
CA ILE A 445 26.42 0.77 2.44
C ILE A 445 27.09 1.94 1.73
N PHE A 446 26.63 3.17 1.99
CA PHE A 446 27.22 4.37 1.40
C PHE A 446 28.22 4.96 2.39
N VAL A 447 29.44 5.18 1.92
CA VAL A 447 30.56 5.65 2.75
C VAL A 447 31.22 6.84 2.07
N TYR A 448 31.52 7.87 2.86
CA TYR A 448 32.32 9.02 2.45
C TYR A 448 33.74 8.87 3.02
N LYS A 449 34.75 8.86 2.15
CA LYS A 449 36.15 8.74 2.55
C LYS A 449 36.82 10.10 2.50
N ARG A 450 37.18 10.60 3.69
CA ARG A 450 37.86 11.88 3.90
C ARG A 450 39.32 11.84 3.47
N GLU A 451 39.95 13.01 3.39
CA GLU A 451 41.39 13.13 3.08
C GLU A 451 42.31 12.45 4.10
N ASP A 452 41.90 12.40 5.38
CA ASP A 452 42.60 11.71 6.47
C ASP A 452 42.43 10.17 6.46
N ASP A 453 41.89 9.62 5.36
CA ASP A 453 41.58 8.21 5.14
C ASP A 453 40.57 7.61 6.14
N ILE A 454 39.79 8.45 6.83
CA ILE A 454 38.65 8.01 7.65
C ILE A 454 37.39 7.90 6.78
N SER A 455 36.75 6.74 6.87
CA SER A 455 35.52 6.40 6.14
C SER A 455 34.29 6.62 7.02
N GLU A 456 33.44 7.59 6.67
CA GLU A 456 32.21 7.93 7.38
C GLU A 456 30.97 7.27 6.75
N VAL A 457 30.09 6.68 7.55
CA VAL A 457 28.87 6.05 7.04
C VAL A 457 27.78 7.09 6.76
N LEU A 458 27.42 7.23 5.49
CA LEU A 458 26.30 8.06 5.03
C LEU A 458 24.97 7.29 5.11
N ASP A 459 24.91 6.06 4.60
CA ASP A 459 23.72 5.20 4.74
C ASP A 459 24.12 3.76 5.04
N GLY A 460 23.27 3.08 5.82
CA GLY A 460 23.51 1.70 6.27
C GLY A 460 23.95 1.54 7.72
N GLN A 461 24.01 2.65 8.48
CA GLN A 461 24.33 2.67 9.91
C GLN A 461 23.56 1.59 10.71
N GLN A 462 22.22 1.52 10.56
CA GLN A 462 21.39 0.57 11.32
C GLN A 462 21.65 -0.89 10.93
N ARG A 463 22.09 -1.15 9.70
CA ARG A 463 22.45 -2.50 9.23
C ARG A 463 23.75 -2.94 9.89
N LEU A 464 24.77 -2.09 9.86
CA LEU A 464 26.04 -2.32 10.55
C LEU A 464 25.86 -2.49 12.06
N LEU A 465 25.08 -1.62 12.72
CA LEU A 465 24.78 -1.76 14.16
C LEU A 465 23.99 -3.03 14.50
N SER A 466 23.13 -3.51 13.59
CA SER A 466 22.45 -4.81 13.74
C SER A 466 23.43 -5.97 13.73
N ILE A 467 24.34 -5.97 12.78
CA ILE A 467 25.39 -6.98 12.65
C ILE A 467 26.31 -6.96 13.87
N LEU A 468 26.87 -5.79 14.22
CA LEU A 468 27.79 -5.64 15.36
C LEU A 468 27.12 -5.97 16.69
N GLY A 469 25.87 -5.53 16.87
CA GLY A 469 25.08 -5.84 18.06
C GLY A 469 24.81 -7.34 18.20
N PHE A 470 24.63 -8.07 17.10
CA PHE A 470 24.47 -9.53 17.15
C PHE A 470 25.78 -10.24 17.51
N ILE A 471 26.89 -9.87 16.84
CA ILE A 471 28.23 -10.46 17.07
C ILE A 471 28.78 -10.06 18.45
N GLY A 472 28.30 -8.96 19.03
CA GLY A 472 28.78 -8.43 20.31
C GLY A 472 30.09 -7.64 20.21
N LYS A 473 30.39 -7.08 19.03
CA LYS A 473 31.61 -6.28 18.81
C LYS A 473 31.38 -4.80 19.15
N PRO A 474 32.30 -4.17 19.92
CA PRO A 474 32.25 -2.73 20.15
C PRO A 474 32.62 -1.95 18.89
N TYR A 475 32.21 -0.69 18.83
CA TYR A 475 32.65 0.29 17.85
C TYR A 475 33.10 1.59 18.54
N LEU A 476 33.83 2.45 17.84
CA LEU A 476 34.24 3.75 18.35
C LEU A 476 33.20 4.82 17.97
N ASP A 477 32.84 5.67 18.94
CA ASP A 477 31.98 6.82 18.69
C ASP A 477 32.75 8.05 18.19
N GLU A 478 32.00 9.12 17.89
CA GLU A 478 32.52 10.42 17.43
C GLU A 478 33.53 11.08 18.39
N ASN A 479 33.58 10.66 19.66
CA ASN A 479 34.49 11.17 20.67
C ASN A 479 35.63 10.18 20.98
N ASN A 480 35.88 9.21 20.09
CA ASN A 480 36.86 8.14 20.26
C ASN A 480 36.62 7.26 21.49
N LYS A 481 35.38 7.18 22.00
CA LYS A 481 35.02 6.29 23.10
C LYS A 481 34.47 4.98 22.56
N THR A 482 34.95 3.89 23.13
CA THR A 482 34.43 2.55 22.85
C THR A 482 32.99 2.45 23.34
N ARG A 483 32.07 2.12 22.43
CA ARG A 483 30.65 1.94 22.73
C ARG A 483 30.17 0.62 22.14
N ASN A 484 29.24 -0.02 22.84
CA ASN A 484 28.51 -1.17 22.31
C ASN A 484 27.20 -0.71 21.64
N SER A 485 26.66 -1.54 20.75
CA SER A 485 25.30 -1.38 20.27
C SER A 485 24.32 -1.42 21.45
N ASP A 486 23.23 -0.64 21.37
CA ASP A 486 22.19 -0.62 22.41
C ASP A 486 21.43 -1.97 22.49
N LYS A 487 21.67 -2.89 21.55
CA LYS A 487 21.14 -4.26 21.52
C LYS A 487 22.27 -5.31 21.53
N ASN A 488 23.39 -5.02 22.19
CA ASN A 488 24.53 -5.93 22.27
C ASN A 488 24.14 -7.34 22.74
N GLY A 489 24.50 -8.37 21.98
CA GLY A 489 24.24 -9.78 22.27
C GLY A 489 22.76 -10.20 22.15
N TYR A 490 21.95 -9.54 21.31
CA TYR A 490 20.54 -9.91 21.15
C TYR A 490 20.36 -11.29 20.51
N SER A 491 19.30 -12.02 20.88
CA SER A 491 18.93 -13.29 20.25
C SER A 491 18.06 -13.14 18.99
N LEU A 492 18.06 -14.11 18.08
CA LEU A 492 17.30 -14.07 16.84
C LEU A 492 15.79 -14.22 17.04
N SER A 493 15.00 -13.42 16.33
CA SER A 493 13.54 -13.42 16.35
C SER A 493 12.94 -13.90 15.03
N LEU A 494 13.07 -15.20 14.71
CA LEU A 494 12.76 -15.81 13.41
C LEU A 494 11.57 -16.78 13.42
N LYS A 495 10.59 -16.66 14.33
CA LYS A 495 9.42 -17.58 14.39
C LYS A 495 8.72 -17.81 13.05
N ASN A 496 8.60 -16.75 12.25
CA ASN A 496 7.96 -16.75 10.93
C ASN A 496 8.98 -16.57 9.78
N GLY A 497 10.26 -16.78 10.08
CA GLY A 497 11.35 -16.72 9.09
C GLY A 497 11.49 -18.02 8.31
N ILE A 498 12.49 -18.06 7.42
CA ILE A 498 12.93 -19.27 6.72
C ILE A 498 13.73 -20.13 7.70
N LEU A 499 14.60 -19.51 8.51
CA LEU A 499 15.46 -20.20 9.48
C LEU A 499 14.81 -20.25 10.87
N LYS A 500 13.62 -20.87 10.95
CA LYS A 500 12.82 -20.96 12.20
C LYS A 500 13.57 -21.69 13.32
N ASN A 501 14.43 -22.64 12.96
CA ASN A 501 15.25 -23.42 13.88
C ASN A 501 16.24 -22.57 14.67
N LEU A 502 16.66 -21.41 14.15
CA LEU A 502 17.58 -20.49 14.83
C LEU A 502 16.84 -19.46 15.69
N HIS A 503 15.52 -19.59 15.87
CA HIS A 503 14.77 -18.65 16.69
C HIS A 503 15.16 -18.78 18.16
N GLY A 504 15.59 -17.67 18.76
CA GLY A 504 16.03 -17.61 20.15
C GLY A 504 17.55 -17.70 20.32
N ASP A 505 18.28 -18.06 19.26
CA ASP A 505 19.72 -18.24 19.32
C ASP A 505 20.47 -16.89 19.34
N THR A 506 21.51 -16.84 20.15
CA THR A 506 22.52 -15.77 20.16
C THR A 506 23.68 -16.14 19.25
N PHE A 507 24.54 -15.18 18.91
CA PHE A 507 25.72 -15.44 18.08
C PHE A 507 26.56 -16.61 18.61
N GLU A 508 26.74 -16.71 19.93
CA GLU A 508 27.56 -17.78 20.51
C GLU A 508 26.96 -19.18 20.40
N GLN A 509 25.63 -19.27 20.29
CA GLN A 509 24.88 -20.52 20.17
C GLN A 509 24.83 -21.05 18.73
N LEU A 510 25.24 -20.24 17.73
CA LEU A 510 25.32 -20.66 16.34
C LEU A 510 26.46 -21.66 16.10
N SER A 511 26.30 -22.50 15.08
CA SER A 511 27.37 -23.38 14.61
C SER A 511 28.57 -22.58 14.07
N GLN A 512 29.76 -23.20 14.01
CA GLN A 512 30.95 -22.52 13.50
C GLN A 512 30.78 -22.09 12.04
N GLU A 513 30.11 -22.91 11.22
CA GLU A 513 29.82 -22.57 9.82
C GLU A 513 28.94 -21.30 9.71
N GLU A 514 27.90 -21.19 10.55
CA GLU A 514 27.01 -20.02 10.57
C GLU A 514 27.73 -18.77 11.07
N LYS A 515 28.59 -18.91 12.09
CA LYS A 515 29.46 -17.82 12.58
C LYS A 515 30.39 -17.32 11.48
N ASP A 516 31.03 -18.25 10.75
CA ASP A 516 31.94 -17.92 9.66
C ASP A 516 31.19 -17.30 8.47
N LYS A 517 29.98 -17.77 8.15
CA LYS A 517 29.09 -17.16 7.15
C LYS A 517 28.79 -15.71 7.50
N ILE A 518 28.54 -15.39 8.77
CA ILE A 518 28.28 -14.01 9.20
C ILE A 518 29.56 -13.17 9.11
N ILE A 519 30.66 -13.62 9.72
CA ILE A 519 31.89 -12.82 9.82
C ILE A 519 32.53 -12.55 8.45
N ASN A 520 32.48 -13.53 7.54
CA ASN A 520 33.08 -13.45 6.21
C ASN A 520 32.08 -12.99 5.14
N TYR A 521 30.89 -12.55 5.53
CA TYR A 521 29.90 -12.06 4.58
C TYR A 521 30.39 -10.76 3.92
N ASP A 522 30.39 -10.73 2.59
CA ASP A 522 30.76 -9.55 1.81
C ASP A 522 29.61 -8.54 1.71
N LEU A 523 29.79 -7.38 2.33
CA LEU A 523 28.95 -6.20 2.15
C LEU A 523 29.40 -5.39 0.93
N TRP A 524 28.44 -4.85 0.20
CA TRP A 524 28.73 -3.86 -0.84
C TRP A 524 28.89 -2.48 -0.23
N ILE A 525 30.03 -1.85 -0.51
CA ILE A 525 30.36 -0.50 -0.09
C ILE A 525 30.51 0.38 -1.32
N ILE A 526 29.66 1.40 -1.39
CA ILE A 526 29.80 2.51 -2.34
C ILE A 526 30.61 3.59 -1.63
N GLU A 527 31.89 3.68 -1.98
CA GLU A 527 32.81 4.67 -1.46
C GLU A 527 32.84 5.92 -2.35
N ILE A 528 32.57 7.08 -1.74
CA ILE A 528 32.73 8.39 -2.37
C ILE A 528 33.96 9.03 -1.74
N SER A 529 35.03 9.17 -2.52
CA SER A 529 36.29 9.73 -2.03
C SER A 529 36.35 11.25 -2.22
N GLN A 530 36.67 11.97 -1.15
CA GLN A 530 36.91 13.42 -1.17
C GLN A 530 38.02 13.81 -2.14
N LYS A 531 39.08 12.98 -2.24
CA LYS A 531 40.22 13.20 -3.15
C LYS A 531 39.81 13.34 -4.61
N ASN A 532 38.74 12.64 -5.01
CA ASN A 532 38.22 12.66 -6.37
C ASN A 532 37.05 13.65 -6.55
N ASN A 533 36.51 14.21 -5.45
CA ASN A 533 35.31 15.02 -5.43
C ASN A 533 35.44 16.10 -4.34
N SER A 534 36.29 17.12 -4.55
CA SER A 534 36.62 18.13 -3.53
C SER A 534 35.41 18.96 -3.07
N ASN A 535 34.45 19.19 -3.98
CA ASN A 535 33.26 20.02 -3.74
C ASN A 535 32.04 19.18 -3.31
N PHE A 536 32.24 17.89 -2.97
CA PHE A 536 31.16 17.00 -2.61
C PHE A 536 30.75 17.18 -1.14
N GLU A 537 29.47 17.46 -0.93
CA GLU A 537 28.87 17.64 0.39
C GLU A 537 28.26 16.32 0.92
N PRO A 538 28.88 15.63 1.90
CA PRO A 538 28.39 14.36 2.42
C PRO A 538 27.00 14.46 3.08
N ILE A 539 26.72 15.61 3.71
CA ILE A 539 25.44 15.89 4.38
C ILE A 539 24.31 16.02 3.35
N ASP A 540 24.55 16.67 2.21
CA ASP A 540 23.54 16.77 1.13
C ASP A 540 23.16 15.39 0.60
N LEU A 541 24.13 14.50 0.37
CA LEU A 541 23.83 13.12 -0.05
C LEU A 541 23.05 12.36 1.03
N PHE A 542 23.45 12.49 2.30
CA PHE A 542 22.72 11.89 3.42
C PHE A 542 21.25 12.31 3.43
N ILE A 543 20.98 13.61 3.24
CA ILE A 543 19.62 14.14 3.14
C ILE A 543 18.91 13.59 1.91
N ARG A 544 19.54 13.56 0.73
CA ARG A 544 18.95 13.04 -0.52
C ARG A 544 18.52 11.57 -0.40
N LEU A 545 19.34 10.74 0.25
CA LEU A 545 19.04 9.33 0.50
C LEU A 545 17.86 9.14 1.48
N ASN A 546 17.68 10.04 2.44
CA ASN A 546 16.73 9.88 3.54
C ASN A 546 15.49 10.79 3.47
N ASN A 547 15.44 11.76 2.54
CA ASN A 547 14.32 12.70 2.41
C ASN A 547 13.04 12.00 1.94
N LYS A 548 11.90 12.27 2.60
CA LYS A 548 10.57 11.71 2.29
C LYS A 548 10.66 10.23 1.84
N PRO A 549 11.00 9.28 2.73
CA PRO A 549 11.37 7.91 2.32
C PRO A 549 10.22 7.02 1.83
N TYR A 550 8.97 7.49 1.82
CA TYR A 550 7.75 6.73 1.46
C TYR A 550 7.82 5.24 1.84
N PRO A 551 8.07 4.85 3.10
CA PRO A 551 8.26 3.45 3.46
C PRO A 551 6.98 2.63 3.24
N ILE A 552 7.14 1.33 3.00
CA ILE A 552 6.07 0.33 3.08
C ILE A 552 5.93 -0.08 4.54
N LYS A 553 4.70 -0.07 5.07
CA LYS A 553 4.44 -0.45 6.46
C LYS A 553 4.19 -1.96 6.54
N GLU A 554 4.78 -2.64 7.53
CA GLU A 554 4.72 -4.11 7.68
C GLU A 554 3.29 -4.67 7.76
N ASP A 555 2.41 -4.01 8.52
CA ASP A 555 1.02 -4.44 8.74
C ASP A 555 0.04 -3.70 7.81
N THR A 556 0.36 -3.68 6.51
CA THR A 556 -0.52 -3.09 5.49
C THR A 556 -0.56 -3.95 4.25
N PHE A 557 -1.64 -3.81 3.48
CA PHE A 557 -1.83 -4.48 2.20
C PHE A 557 -0.70 -4.19 1.20
N GLU A 558 -0.07 -3.01 1.27
CA GLU A 558 1.14 -2.70 0.48
C GLU A 558 2.25 -3.75 0.70
N MET A 559 2.42 -4.24 1.94
CA MET A 559 3.38 -5.31 2.25
C MET A 559 2.76 -6.69 2.09
N TRP A 560 1.54 -6.94 2.57
CA TRP A 560 0.90 -8.26 2.49
C TRP A 560 0.78 -8.76 1.05
N ASN A 561 0.49 -7.87 0.10
CA ASN A 561 0.44 -8.16 -1.34
C ASN A 561 1.74 -8.80 -1.87
N SER A 562 2.86 -8.66 -1.15
CA SER A 562 4.14 -9.21 -1.58
C SER A 562 4.45 -10.61 -1.09
N TYR A 563 4.07 -10.99 0.12
CA TYR A 563 4.54 -12.24 0.74
C TYR A 563 3.43 -13.14 1.27
N ILE A 564 2.19 -12.64 1.38
CA ILE A 564 1.04 -13.47 1.76
C ILE A 564 0.64 -14.35 0.57
N SER A 565 -0.04 -15.46 0.88
CA SER A 565 -0.65 -16.36 -0.09
C SER A 565 -1.32 -15.59 -1.25
N ARG A 566 -0.94 -15.95 -2.48
CA ARG A 566 -1.47 -15.34 -3.71
C ARG A 566 -3.00 -15.42 -3.76
N ASP A 567 -3.56 -16.51 -3.24
CA ASP A 567 -5.00 -16.76 -3.24
C ASP A 567 -5.76 -15.78 -2.35
N ILE A 568 -5.23 -15.47 -1.16
CA ILE A 568 -5.81 -14.46 -0.27
C ILE A 568 -5.72 -13.08 -0.91
N VAL A 569 -4.54 -12.72 -1.44
CA VAL A 569 -4.30 -11.42 -2.09
C VAL A 569 -5.25 -11.21 -3.26
N GLN A 570 -5.39 -12.23 -4.12
CA GLN A 570 -6.26 -12.18 -5.29
C GLN A 570 -7.74 -12.11 -4.90
N THR A 571 -8.14 -12.82 -3.84
CA THR A 571 -9.48 -12.76 -3.27
C THR A 571 -9.80 -11.33 -2.83
N ILE A 572 -8.99 -10.72 -1.96
CA ILE A 572 -9.20 -9.34 -1.48
C ILE A 572 -9.22 -8.33 -2.64
N LYS A 573 -8.29 -8.43 -3.60
CA LYS A 573 -8.27 -7.56 -4.79
C LYS A 573 -9.54 -7.71 -5.62
N THR A 574 -10.08 -8.92 -5.75
CA THR A 574 -11.33 -9.19 -6.46
C THR A 574 -12.52 -8.57 -5.74
N ILE A 575 -12.64 -8.76 -4.41
CA ILE A 575 -13.68 -8.10 -3.59
C ILE A 575 -13.64 -6.58 -3.77
N TYR A 576 -12.45 -5.99 -3.66
CA TYR A 576 -12.28 -4.56 -3.85
C TYR A 576 -12.72 -4.15 -5.25
N ARG A 577 -12.25 -4.81 -6.30
CA ARG A 577 -12.61 -4.49 -7.69
C ARG A 577 -14.12 -4.52 -7.91
N ASN A 578 -14.82 -5.50 -7.35
CA ASN A 578 -16.27 -5.67 -7.51
C ASN A 578 -17.07 -4.57 -6.80
N ASN A 579 -16.46 -3.87 -5.82
CA ASN A 579 -17.17 -2.92 -4.94
C ASN A 579 -16.57 -1.51 -4.91
N LYS A 580 -15.44 -1.27 -5.60
CA LYS A 580 -14.63 -0.04 -5.53
C LYS A 580 -15.38 1.26 -5.85
N ASP A 581 -16.46 1.17 -6.64
CA ASP A 581 -17.18 2.35 -7.12
C ASP A 581 -18.11 2.95 -6.07
N TRP A 582 -18.51 2.18 -5.05
CA TRP A 582 -19.44 2.61 -4.00
C TRP A 582 -18.87 2.38 -2.58
N PHE A 583 -18.14 1.28 -2.37
CA PHE A 583 -17.50 0.94 -1.11
C PHE A 583 -16.00 1.21 -1.19
N TYR A 584 -15.58 2.39 -0.76
CA TYR A 584 -14.16 2.76 -0.70
C TYR A 584 -13.91 3.64 0.51
N PHE A 585 -12.69 3.56 1.07
CA PHE A 585 -12.20 4.51 2.05
C PHE A 585 -11.74 5.82 1.38
N ARG A 586 -11.03 5.72 0.24
CA ARG A 586 -10.66 6.86 -0.61
C ARG A 586 -10.77 6.51 -2.10
N LYS A 587 -11.39 7.39 -2.91
CA LYS A 587 -11.64 7.12 -4.35
C LYS A 587 -10.37 6.82 -5.16
N ASN A 588 -9.29 7.58 -4.92
CA ASN A 588 -8.05 7.48 -5.69
C ASN A 588 -6.86 7.15 -4.77
N ASN A 589 -6.81 5.91 -4.31
CA ASN A 589 -5.82 5.49 -3.32
C ASN A 589 -4.61 4.78 -3.95
N SER A 590 -3.46 5.44 -3.99
CA SER A 590 -2.21 4.81 -4.44
C SER A 590 -1.54 3.92 -3.39
N ARG A 591 -1.94 4.03 -2.12
CA ARG A 591 -1.36 3.34 -0.96
C ARG A 591 -2.11 2.04 -0.59
N MET A 592 -2.99 1.55 -1.46
CA MET A 592 -3.82 0.38 -1.21
C MET A 592 -4.59 0.44 0.13
N GLU A 593 -4.98 1.65 0.60
CA GLU A 593 -5.71 1.77 1.87
C GLU A 593 -7.16 1.27 1.76
N ASN A 594 -7.70 1.12 0.54
CA ASN A 594 -9.00 0.51 0.36
C ASN A 594 -8.92 -0.99 0.63
N GLU A 595 -7.97 -1.68 0.01
CA GLU A 595 -7.68 -3.10 0.21
C GLU A 595 -7.38 -3.40 1.68
N ASN A 596 -6.67 -2.51 2.38
CA ASN A 596 -6.50 -2.59 3.83
C ASN A 596 -7.83 -2.65 4.60
N ILE A 597 -8.84 -1.89 4.20
CA ILE A 597 -10.17 -1.94 4.84
C ILE A 597 -10.84 -3.28 4.57
N TYR A 598 -10.81 -3.79 3.33
CA TYR A 598 -11.35 -5.11 3.03
C TYR A 598 -10.66 -6.22 3.82
N THR A 599 -9.32 -6.20 3.92
CA THR A 599 -8.58 -7.16 4.72
C THR A 599 -8.93 -7.07 6.21
N ALA A 600 -9.06 -5.86 6.74
CA ALA A 600 -9.47 -5.64 8.13
C ALA A 600 -10.89 -6.18 8.41
N LEU A 601 -11.84 -5.93 7.50
CA LEU A 601 -13.21 -6.43 7.62
C LEU A 601 -13.28 -7.95 7.44
N ALA A 602 -12.50 -8.51 6.52
CA ALA A 602 -12.40 -9.96 6.32
C ALA A 602 -11.80 -10.66 7.55
N PHE A 603 -10.84 -10.01 8.21
CA PHE A 603 -10.32 -10.48 9.49
C PHE A 603 -11.38 -10.45 10.60
N LEU A 604 -12.18 -9.38 10.70
CA LEU A 604 -13.29 -9.34 11.65
C LEU A 604 -14.33 -10.44 11.37
N GLN A 605 -14.64 -10.67 10.10
CA GLN A 605 -15.50 -11.78 9.67
C GLN A 605 -14.91 -13.14 10.04
N PHE A 606 -13.61 -13.36 9.79
CA PHE A 606 -12.91 -14.58 10.14
C PHE A 606 -13.03 -14.87 11.64
N ARG A 607 -12.79 -13.86 12.49
CA ARG A 607 -12.91 -14.00 13.95
C ARG A 607 -14.34 -14.25 14.39
N SER A 608 -15.32 -13.61 13.74
CA SER A 608 -16.74 -13.86 13.97
C SER A 608 -17.13 -15.29 13.64
N ASN A 609 -16.59 -15.85 12.56
CA ASN A 609 -16.88 -17.21 12.13
C ASN A 609 -16.23 -18.27 13.04
N SER A 610 -15.07 -17.97 13.66
CA SER A 610 -14.32 -18.93 14.49
C SER A 610 -14.72 -18.96 15.97
N THR A 611 -15.50 -17.99 16.48
CA THR A 611 -15.89 -17.98 17.91
C THR A 611 -17.29 -18.56 18.10
N ASP A 612 -17.41 -19.67 18.84
CA ASP A 612 -18.70 -20.27 19.24
C ASP A 612 -19.60 -19.29 20.03
N ASP A 613 -19.01 -18.28 20.68
CA ASP A 613 -19.70 -17.27 21.50
C ASP A 613 -20.08 -15.97 20.76
N GLY A 614 -19.74 -15.83 19.46
CA GLY A 614 -20.03 -14.62 18.67
C GLY A 614 -19.41 -13.30 19.17
N ASN A 615 -18.49 -13.35 20.14
CA ASN A 615 -17.99 -12.16 20.83
C ASN A 615 -16.78 -11.52 20.12
N VAL A 616 -17.06 -10.78 19.04
CA VAL A 616 -16.05 -10.11 18.18
C VAL A 616 -15.40 -8.89 18.85
N THR A 617 -15.89 -8.47 20.01
CA THR A 617 -15.31 -7.37 20.82
C THR A 617 -13.89 -7.67 21.34
N LYS A 618 -13.41 -8.92 21.18
CA LYS A 618 -12.03 -9.29 21.50
C LYS A 618 -10.99 -8.64 20.58
N ASP A 619 -11.30 -8.35 19.32
CA ASP A 619 -10.35 -7.76 18.37
C ASP A 619 -10.67 -6.30 18.02
N LEU A 620 -11.88 -5.83 18.36
CA LEU A 620 -12.32 -4.45 18.21
C LEU A 620 -12.33 -3.71 19.55
N ASP A 621 -11.59 -2.61 19.63
CA ASP A 621 -11.52 -1.74 20.81
C ASP A 621 -12.56 -0.63 20.66
N ILE A 622 -13.56 -0.63 21.55
CA ILE A 622 -14.59 0.40 21.65
C ILE A 622 -14.36 1.16 22.95
N TYR A 623 -13.99 2.43 22.83
CA TYR A 623 -13.63 3.27 23.97
C TYR A 623 -14.12 4.70 23.78
N ARG A 624 -14.35 5.39 24.90
CA ARG A 624 -14.76 6.79 24.91
C ARG A 624 -13.55 7.69 25.14
N ILE A 625 -13.41 8.73 24.32
CA ILE A 625 -12.52 9.86 24.60
C ILE A 625 -13.39 11.10 24.65
N VAL A 626 -13.37 11.79 25.79
CA VAL A 626 -14.20 12.97 26.06
C VAL A 626 -15.68 12.64 25.80
N ASP A 627 -16.30 13.21 24.78
CA ASP A 627 -17.71 13.06 24.42
C ASP A 627 -17.95 12.11 23.24
N LYS A 628 -16.90 11.41 22.78
CA LYS A 628 -16.95 10.58 21.55
C LYS A 628 -16.60 9.12 21.77
N ILE A 629 -17.37 8.24 21.14
CA ILE A 629 -17.07 6.82 21.01
C ILE A 629 -16.15 6.62 19.81
N ASN A 630 -15.06 5.93 20.06
CA ASN A 630 -14.05 5.59 19.07
C ASN A 630 -13.97 4.07 18.92
N LEU A 631 -13.84 3.62 17.68
CA LEU A 631 -13.64 2.20 17.36
C LEU A 631 -12.37 2.05 16.55
N ARG A 632 -11.53 1.09 16.96
CA ARG A 632 -10.33 0.69 16.24
C ARG A 632 -10.07 -0.79 16.41
N LEU A 633 -9.32 -1.37 15.49
CA LEU A 633 -8.73 -2.70 15.71
C LEU A 633 -7.68 -2.64 16.82
N LYS A 634 -7.70 -3.62 17.73
CA LYS A 634 -6.74 -3.71 18.85
C LYS A 634 -5.31 -3.90 18.37
N SER A 635 -5.09 -4.76 17.38
CA SER A 635 -3.76 -5.07 16.88
C SER A 635 -3.81 -5.49 15.41
N LYS A 636 -3.15 -4.70 14.54
CA LYS A 636 -2.96 -5.07 13.12
C LYS A 636 -1.98 -6.23 12.95
N ASN A 637 -1.10 -6.44 13.92
CA ASN A 637 -0.15 -7.55 13.91
C ASN A 637 -0.87 -8.91 14.03
N GLU A 638 -2.07 -8.98 14.63
CA GLU A 638 -2.87 -10.22 14.62
C GLU A 638 -3.39 -10.55 13.22
N ILE A 639 -3.76 -9.54 12.42
CA ILE A 639 -4.09 -9.76 11.00
C ILE A 639 -2.88 -10.37 10.29
N THR A 640 -1.70 -9.77 10.46
CA THR A 640 -0.47 -10.27 9.86
C THR A 640 -0.20 -11.74 10.25
N LYS A 641 -0.39 -12.10 11.53
CA LYS A 641 -0.22 -13.50 11.98
C LYS A 641 -1.18 -14.47 11.28
N VAL A 642 -2.47 -14.12 11.19
CA VAL A 642 -3.47 -14.98 10.53
C VAL A 642 -3.17 -15.12 9.05
N LEU A 643 -2.77 -14.04 8.38
CA LEU A 643 -2.44 -14.07 6.96
C LEU A 643 -1.16 -14.87 6.66
N GLU A 644 -0.17 -14.83 7.55
CA GLU A 644 1.10 -15.56 7.41
C GLU A 644 0.96 -17.07 7.66
N ASP A 645 -0.06 -17.46 8.42
CA ASP A 645 -0.29 -18.86 8.76
C ASP A 645 -1.02 -19.59 7.62
N SER A 646 -0.37 -20.61 7.07
CA SER A 646 -0.95 -21.43 6.02
C SER A 646 -2.17 -22.23 6.48
N GLU A 647 -2.29 -22.52 7.77
CA GLU A 647 -3.42 -23.28 8.33
C GLU A 647 -4.73 -22.48 8.23
N PHE A 648 -4.69 -21.17 8.44
CA PHE A 648 -5.88 -20.31 8.37
C PHE A 648 -6.23 -19.85 6.95
N LYS A 649 -5.46 -20.23 5.93
CA LYS A 649 -5.63 -19.75 4.55
C LYS A 649 -7.07 -19.94 4.04
N ASP A 650 -7.57 -21.17 4.07
CA ASP A 650 -8.87 -21.51 3.48
C ASP A 650 -10.04 -20.96 4.32
N GLU A 651 -9.90 -20.91 5.64
CA GLU A 651 -10.87 -20.28 6.54
C GLU A 651 -10.95 -18.76 6.32
N PHE A 652 -9.81 -18.10 6.15
CA PHE A 652 -9.75 -16.67 5.88
C PHE A 652 -10.34 -16.33 4.51
N ILE A 653 -10.11 -17.17 3.49
CA ILE A 653 -10.75 -17.01 2.18
C ILE A 653 -12.26 -17.18 2.30
N THR A 654 -12.72 -18.19 3.06
CA THR A 654 -14.16 -18.39 3.31
C THR A 654 -14.79 -17.18 3.98
N ALA A 655 -14.14 -16.62 5.00
CA ALA A 655 -14.57 -15.39 5.64
C ALA A 655 -14.55 -14.16 4.71
N SER A 656 -13.57 -14.09 3.80
CA SER A 656 -13.49 -13.03 2.78
C SER A 656 -14.63 -13.13 1.78
N ASP A 657 -15.02 -14.35 1.40
CA ASP A 657 -16.20 -14.61 0.58
C ASP A 657 -17.50 -14.23 1.32
N ASP A 658 -17.62 -14.60 2.59
CA ASP A 658 -18.80 -14.26 3.40
C ASP A 658 -18.93 -12.73 3.57
N LEU A 659 -17.81 -12.03 3.73
CA LEU A 659 -17.77 -10.57 3.70
C LEU A 659 -18.37 -10.01 2.40
N GLU A 660 -18.00 -10.55 1.23
CA GLU A 660 -18.52 -10.03 -0.04
C GLU A 660 -19.97 -10.45 -0.30
N PHE A 661 -20.24 -11.75 -0.25
CA PHE A 661 -21.48 -12.33 -0.74
C PHE A 661 -22.63 -12.21 0.27
N ASN A 662 -22.31 -12.05 1.56
CA ASN A 662 -23.31 -11.83 2.60
C ASN A 662 -23.28 -10.37 3.05
N PHE A 663 -22.21 -9.92 3.72
CA PHE A 663 -22.20 -8.58 4.33
C PHE A 663 -22.30 -7.43 3.31
N LEU A 664 -21.43 -7.39 2.30
CA LEU A 664 -21.42 -6.29 1.32
C LEU A 664 -22.64 -6.34 0.40
N LYS A 665 -23.14 -7.53 0.05
CA LYS A 665 -24.40 -7.68 -0.68
C LYS A 665 -25.58 -7.11 0.12
N THR A 666 -25.70 -7.50 1.38
CA THR A 666 -26.73 -6.99 2.31
C THR A 666 -26.62 -5.47 2.46
N LEU A 667 -25.42 -4.95 2.66
CA LEU A 667 -25.19 -3.51 2.76
C LEU A 667 -25.56 -2.78 1.47
N LYS A 668 -25.19 -3.32 0.30
CA LYS A 668 -25.53 -2.72 -0.99
C LYS A 668 -27.04 -2.66 -1.15
N GLU A 669 -27.76 -3.73 -0.84
CA GLU A 669 -29.22 -3.76 -0.84
C GLU A 669 -29.83 -2.76 0.15
N LEU A 670 -29.25 -2.66 1.35
CA LEU A 670 -29.68 -1.71 2.36
C LEU A 670 -29.60 -0.29 1.84
N ILE A 671 -28.55 0.09 1.11
CA ILE A 671 -28.32 1.48 0.63
C ILE A 671 -28.84 1.75 -0.80
N SER A 672 -29.35 0.74 -1.50
CA SER A 672 -30.00 0.87 -2.82
C SER A 672 -31.41 1.44 -2.73
N ASP A 673 -31.74 2.43 -3.56
CA ASP A 673 -33.10 2.99 -3.69
C ASP A 673 -34.00 2.18 -4.64
N GLY A 674 -33.41 1.21 -5.34
CA GLY A 674 -34.06 0.29 -6.28
C GLY A 674 -33.03 -0.63 -6.98
N PRO A 675 -33.47 -1.53 -7.87
CA PRO A 675 -32.60 -2.53 -8.53
C PRO A 675 -31.41 -1.91 -9.29
N ASP A 676 -31.62 -0.76 -9.92
CA ASP A 676 -30.63 -0.09 -10.79
C ASP A 676 -30.06 1.19 -10.15
N THR A 677 -29.89 1.20 -8.83
CA THR A 677 -29.40 2.40 -8.12
C THR A 677 -28.00 2.79 -8.62
N PRO A 678 -27.81 4.01 -9.15
CA PRO A 678 -26.49 4.45 -9.61
C PRO A 678 -25.46 4.49 -8.47
N ASN A 679 -24.19 4.18 -8.76
CA ASN A 679 -23.11 4.22 -7.77
C ASN A 679 -22.99 5.58 -7.05
N ILE A 680 -23.35 6.68 -7.70
CA ILE A 680 -23.37 8.03 -7.08
C ILE A 680 -24.38 8.09 -5.92
N ASN A 681 -25.55 7.47 -6.08
CA ASN A 681 -26.58 7.43 -5.05
C ASN A 681 -26.18 6.48 -3.92
N LEU A 682 -25.62 5.31 -4.24
CA LEU A 682 -25.07 4.39 -3.22
C LEU A 682 -24.03 5.10 -2.34
N ASN A 683 -23.13 5.87 -2.96
CA ASN A 683 -22.13 6.67 -2.24
C ASN A 683 -22.76 7.71 -1.33
N LYS A 684 -23.74 8.47 -1.84
CA LYS A 684 -24.46 9.48 -1.06
C LYS A 684 -25.18 8.85 0.13
N ASN A 685 -25.86 7.73 -0.07
CA ASN A 685 -26.59 7.02 0.98
C ASN A 685 -25.65 6.47 2.05
N LEU A 686 -24.49 5.93 1.65
CA LEU A 686 -23.45 5.50 2.59
C LEU A 686 -22.83 6.67 3.37
N ASP A 687 -22.56 7.79 2.68
CA ASP A 687 -22.02 9.01 3.31
C ASP A 687 -23.01 9.63 4.30
N ASN A 688 -24.32 9.55 4.01
CA ASN A 688 -25.39 9.95 4.92
C ASN A 688 -25.41 9.09 6.19
N ILE A 689 -25.26 7.77 6.05
CA ILE A 689 -25.19 6.86 7.22
C ILE A 689 -23.96 7.20 8.07
N PHE A 690 -22.82 7.42 7.43
CA PHE A 690 -21.57 7.79 8.12
C PHE A 690 -21.57 9.19 8.73
N ASN A 691 -22.58 10.02 8.45
CA ASN A 691 -22.63 11.44 8.82
C ASN A 691 -21.34 12.19 8.40
N VAL A 692 -20.93 12.04 7.14
CA VAL A 692 -19.67 12.63 6.64
C VAL A 692 -19.80 14.15 6.50
N GLU A 693 -19.33 14.92 7.49
CA GLU A 693 -19.40 16.40 7.47
C GLU A 693 -18.39 17.07 6.52
N ASN A 694 -17.22 16.45 6.28
CA ASN A 694 -16.09 17.05 5.54
C ASN A 694 -15.73 16.31 4.23
N GLY A 695 -16.67 15.53 3.69
CA GLY A 695 -16.46 14.73 2.46
C GLY A 695 -15.40 13.62 2.57
N ARG A 696 -14.99 13.23 3.78
CA ARG A 696 -13.99 12.18 4.02
C ARG A 696 -14.50 11.09 4.95
N ARG A 697 -14.52 9.85 4.46
CA ARG A 697 -14.83 8.64 5.26
C ARG A 697 -13.66 8.34 6.21
N THR A 698 -13.95 7.73 7.37
CA THR A 698 -12.94 7.33 8.36
C THR A 698 -12.85 5.80 8.45
N GLN A 699 -11.71 5.25 8.89
CA GLN A 699 -11.59 3.79 9.09
C GLN A 699 -12.58 3.29 10.16
N GLN A 700 -12.75 4.06 11.23
CA GLN A 700 -13.73 3.82 12.28
C GLN A 700 -15.15 3.65 11.72
N SER A 701 -15.52 4.44 10.70
CA SER A 701 -16.85 4.34 10.09
C SER A 701 -17.11 2.94 9.51
N PHE A 702 -16.11 2.32 8.89
CA PHE A 702 -16.23 0.97 8.34
C PHE A 702 -16.28 -0.10 9.43
N TYR A 703 -15.45 0.03 10.47
CA TYR A 703 -15.45 -0.92 11.59
C TYR A 703 -16.76 -0.86 12.38
N ALA A 704 -17.28 0.35 12.61
CA ALA A 704 -18.58 0.56 13.26
C ALA A 704 -19.73 0.01 12.41
N LEU A 705 -19.72 0.26 11.09
CA LEU A 705 -20.74 -0.27 10.19
C LEU A 705 -20.78 -1.79 10.22
N TRP A 706 -19.61 -2.44 10.15
CA TRP A 706 -19.51 -3.89 10.27
C TRP A 706 -20.02 -4.37 11.62
N TYR A 707 -19.58 -3.74 12.71
CA TYR A 707 -20.02 -4.08 14.07
C TYR A 707 -21.54 -3.99 14.26
N PHE A 708 -22.20 -2.99 13.66
CA PHE A 708 -23.65 -2.83 13.76
C PHE A 708 -24.41 -3.84 12.90
N LEU A 709 -23.91 -4.20 11.72
CA LEU A 709 -24.69 -4.95 10.72
C LEU A 709 -24.36 -6.44 10.64
N ASN A 710 -23.22 -6.91 11.16
CA ASN A 710 -22.74 -8.28 10.93
C ASN A 710 -23.72 -9.37 11.40
N ASN A 711 -24.54 -9.09 12.42
CA ASN A 711 -25.47 -10.06 12.99
C ASN A 711 -26.92 -9.91 12.47
N ILE A 712 -27.14 -9.08 11.45
CA ILE A 712 -28.49 -8.80 10.92
C ILE A 712 -28.77 -9.67 9.69
N PRO A 713 -29.83 -10.50 9.70
CA PRO A 713 -30.24 -11.31 8.55
C PRO A 713 -30.62 -10.47 7.32
N PHE A 714 -30.28 -10.98 6.14
CA PHE A 714 -30.56 -10.32 4.85
C PHE A 714 -32.06 -10.05 4.61
N GLU A 715 -32.93 -10.97 5.04
CA GLU A 715 -34.38 -10.89 4.85
C GLU A 715 -34.97 -9.68 5.59
N ILE A 716 -34.47 -9.41 6.81
CA ILE A 716 -34.91 -8.29 7.64
C ILE A 716 -34.48 -6.96 7.00
N VAL A 717 -33.25 -6.92 6.46
CA VAL A 717 -32.74 -5.75 5.75
C VAL A 717 -33.62 -5.38 4.58
N ILE A 718 -34.08 -6.36 3.78
CA ILE A 718 -34.95 -6.10 2.63
C ILE A 718 -36.31 -5.52 3.07
N GLN A 719 -36.87 -6.03 4.15
CA GLN A 719 -38.20 -5.62 4.62
C GLN A 719 -38.20 -4.21 5.25
N GLU A 720 -37.14 -3.87 5.99
CA GLU A 720 -37.10 -2.68 6.85
C GLU A 720 -36.03 -1.65 6.41
N LYS A 721 -35.65 -1.63 5.11
CA LYS A 721 -34.55 -0.79 4.56
C LYS A 721 -34.57 0.64 5.07
N SER A 722 -35.70 1.33 4.96
CA SER A 722 -35.85 2.74 5.32
C SER A 722 -35.68 2.98 6.82
N ALA A 723 -36.30 2.15 7.67
CA ALA A 723 -36.20 2.26 9.12
C ALA A 723 -34.76 2.00 9.59
N MET A 724 -34.11 0.98 9.02
CA MET A 724 -32.75 0.62 9.36
C MET A 724 -31.73 1.70 8.97
N ARG A 725 -31.86 2.32 7.78
CA ARG A 725 -31.01 3.47 7.39
C ARG A 725 -31.10 4.61 8.40
N ILE A 726 -32.31 4.96 8.84
CA ILE A 726 -32.53 6.03 9.81
C ILE A 726 -31.88 5.67 11.15
N ARG A 727 -32.09 4.45 11.64
CA ARG A 727 -31.50 3.97 12.90
C ARG A 727 -29.98 3.89 12.86
N LEU A 728 -29.39 3.43 11.75
CA LEU A 728 -27.94 3.45 11.57
C LEU A 728 -27.39 4.88 11.57
N GLY A 729 -28.02 5.78 10.82
CA GLY A 729 -27.64 7.19 10.81
C GLY A 729 -27.69 7.81 12.22
N GLN A 730 -28.70 7.42 13.03
CA GLN A 730 -28.79 7.79 14.44
C GLN A 730 -27.63 7.22 15.26
N LEU A 731 -27.32 5.92 15.17
CA LEU A 731 -26.19 5.31 15.87
C LEU A 731 -24.88 6.04 15.57
N PHE A 732 -24.61 6.36 14.31
CA PHE A 732 -23.43 7.14 13.92
C PHE A 732 -23.43 8.55 14.49
N LYS A 733 -24.59 9.23 14.59
CA LYS A 733 -24.68 10.54 15.27
C LYS A 733 -24.37 10.41 16.76
N TYR A 734 -24.92 9.39 17.41
CA TYR A 734 -24.71 9.12 18.84
C TYR A 734 -23.29 8.72 19.20
N MET A 735 -22.45 8.36 18.23
CA MET A 735 -21.02 8.20 18.49
C MET A 735 -20.37 9.52 18.95
N SER A 736 -21.02 10.67 18.77
CA SER A 736 -20.63 11.97 19.33
C SER A 736 -21.69 12.47 20.31
N GLY A 737 -21.27 13.05 21.44
CA GLY A 737 -22.17 13.60 22.45
C GLY A 737 -22.78 12.56 23.40
N ILE A 738 -22.17 11.38 23.57
CA ILE A 738 -22.71 10.34 24.46
C ILE A 738 -22.15 10.44 25.88
N GLU A 739 -23.01 10.12 26.86
CA GLU A 739 -22.70 10.24 28.28
C GLU A 739 -21.81 9.12 28.82
N SER A 740 -21.85 7.91 28.23
CA SER A 740 -21.02 6.79 28.64
C SER A 740 -20.88 5.71 27.55
N LYS A 741 -19.85 4.86 27.67
CA LYS A 741 -19.73 3.66 26.82
C LYS A 741 -20.90 2.69 27.02
N LYS A 742 -21.36 2.53 28.27
CA LYS A 742 -22.49 1.64 28.59
C LYS A 742 -23.76 2.06 27.85
N ALA A 743 -24.04 3.36 27.80
CA ALA A 743 -25.16 3.90 27.03
C ALA A 743 -25.03 3.61 25.53
N PHE A 744 -23.80 3.67 24.98
CA PHE A 744 -23.56 3.27 23.59
C PHE A 744 -23.85 1.78 23.36
N ASP A 745 -23.34 0.92 24.25
CA ASP A 745 -23.53 -0.53 24.16
C ASP A 745 -25.03 -0.90 24.23
N GLU A 746 -25.79 -0.29 25.15
CA GLU A 746 -27.25 -0.45 25.28
C GLU A 746 -28.01 -0.03 24.00
N MET A 747 -27.55 1.02 23.31
CA MET A 747 -28.15 1.46 22.04
C MET A 747 -27.87 0.49 20.90
N VAL A 748 -26.66 -0.08 20.85
CA VAL A 748 -26.31 -1.11 19.87
C VAL A 748 -27.10 -2.38 20.14
N GLU A 749 -27.23 -2.80 21.40
CA GLU A 749 -28.08 -3.93 21.79
C GLU A 749 -29.54 -3.70 21.40
N LYS A 750 -30.07 -2.49 21.61
CA LYS A 750 -31.42 -2.14 21.18
C LYS A 750 -31.56 -2.17 19.65
N PHE A 751 -30.58 -1.65 18.91
CA PHE A 751 -30.58 -1.73 17.45
C PHE A 751 -30.58 -3.18 16.98
N ASN A 752 -29.73 -4.03 17.56
CA ASN A 752 -29.72 -5.45 17.27
C ASN A 752 -31.09 -6.05 17.60
N PHE A 753 -31.63 -5.85 18.80
CA PHE A 753 -32.93 -6.37 19.21
C PHE A 753 -34.08 -5.96 18.25
N ASP A 754 -34.12 -4.71 17.83
CA ASP A 754 -35.14 -4.20 16.89
C ASP A 754 -35.09 -4.94 15.54
N PHE A 755 -33.93 -5.45 15.13
CA PHE A 755 -33.68 -6.06 13.82
C PHE A 755 -33.18 -7.52 13.88
N SER A 756 -33.13 -8.16 15.05
CA SER A 756 -32.69 -9.57 15.24
C SER A 756 -33.78 -10.45 15.85
N SER A 757 -34.69 -9.91 16.67
CA SER A 757 -35.64 -10.69 17.49
C SER A 757 -37.08 -10.77 16.96
N ARG A 758 -37.37 -10.24 15.76
CA ARG A 758 -38.70 -10.42 15.12
C ARG A 758 -38.85 -11.74 14.36
N SER A 759 -37.96 -12.71 14.61
CA SER A 759 -38.08 -14.08 14.14
C SER A 759 -38.61 -14.98 15.26
N ASP A 760 -39.90 -14.89 15.58
CA ASP A 760 -40.64 -16.00 16.23
C ASP A 760 -40.86 -17.14 15.22
N ARG A 761 -39.76 -17.67 14.67
CA ARG A 761 -39.68 -18.99 14.07
C ARG A 761 -38.37 -19.60 14.56
N PRO A 762 -38.39 -20.86 15.03
CA PRO A 762 -37.27 -21.45 15.73
C PRO A 762 -36.02 -21.42 14.86
N LEU A 763 -34.91 -20.95 15.44
CA LEU A 763 -33.53 -21.17 14.96
C LEU A 763 -33.22 -22.67 15.01
N ASN A 764 -33.84 -23.45 14.14
CA ASN A 764 -33.33 -24.75 13.72
C ASN A 764 -32.48 -24.53 12.47
N PHE A 765 -31.33 -23.86 12.63
CA PHE A 765 -30.27 -23.94 11.62
C PHE A 765 -29.40 -25.16 11.90
N ASN A 766 -30.00 -26.33 11.78
CA ASN A 766 -29.26 -27.51 11.36
C ASN A 766 -29.05 -27.31 9.84
N THR A 767 -27.97 -26.63 9.46
CA THR A 767 -27.65 -26.38 8.05
C THR A 767 -27.27 -27.68 7.35
N GLY A 768 -28.27 -28.40 6.86
CA GLY A 768 -28.14 -28.95 5.52
C GLY A 768 -27.96 -27.75 4.58
N LYS A 769 -26.72 -27.41 4.24
CA LYS A 769 -26.37 -26.22 3.45
C LYS A 769 -27.24 -26.17 2.18
N LEU A 770 -28.21 -25.25 2.14
CA LEU A 770 -28.74 -24.73 0.89
C LEU A 770 -27.56 -24.24 0.06
N ILE A 771 -27.51 -24.62 -1.21
CA ILE A 771 -26.46 -24.18 -2.13
C ILE A 771 -26.60 -22.67 -2.32
N GLU A 772 -25.61 -21.91 -1.84
CA GLU A 772 -25.54 -20.45 -2.07
C GLU A 772 -25.13 -20.15 -3.52
N TYR A 773 -25.64 -19.05 -4.08
CA TYR A 773 -25.33 -18.64 -5.46
C TYR A 773 -24.62 -17.29 -5.48
N VAL A 774 -23.63 -17.16 -6.37
CA VAL A 774 -22.91 -15.91 -6.65
C VAL A 774 -23.08 -15.52 -8.11
N ALA A 775 -23.07 -14.24 -8.43
CA ALA A 775 -23.12 -13.80 -9.81
C ALA A 775 -21.80 -14.09 -10.53
N PHE A 776 -21.87 -14.57 -11.78
CA PHE A 776 -20.72 -14.92 -12.60
C PHE A 776 -19.71 -13.78 -12.73
N GLY A 777 -20.18 -12.53 -12.81
CA GLY A 777 -19.35 -11.33 -12.88
C GLY A 777 -18.54 -11.05 -11.60
N ASN A 778 -18.96 -11.55 -10.44
CA ASN A 778 -18.21 -11.39 -9.18
C ASN A 778 -17.00 -12.32 -9.12
N VAL A 779 -17.04 -13.45 -9.83
CA VAL A 779 -15.97 -14.47 -9.83
C VAL A 779 -15.09 -14.44 -11.08
N THR A 780 -15.44 -13.58 -12.06
CA THR A 780 -14.73 -13.46 -13.34
C THR A 780 -14.31 -12.02 -13.67
N ILE A 781 -13.32 -11.86 -14.53
CA ILE A 781 -13.15 -10.65 -15.36
C ILE A 781 -13.75 -10.98 -16.71
N SER A 782 -14.55 -10.07 -17.25
CA SER A 782 -15.08 -10.22 -18.59
C SER A 782 -15.07 -8.92 -19.37
N PHE A 783 -14.74 -8.99 -20.65
CA PHE A 783 -14.75 -7.85 -21.58
C PHE A 783 -15.10 -8.31 -22.99
N GLN A 784 -15.43 -7.35 -23.85
CA GLN A 784 -15.70 -7.62 -25.26
C GLN A 784 -14.39 -7.58 -26.05
N GLY A 785 -14.22 -8.51 -27.00
CA GLY A 785 -13.09 -8.51 -27.92
C GLY A 785 -12.99 -7.25 -28.79
N VAL A 786 -11.96 -7.18 -29.60
CA VAL A 786 -11.55 -5.97 -30.33
C VAL A 786 -12.00 -6.01 -31.79
N ASN A 787 -12.29 -4.85 -32.38
CA ASN A 787 -12.64 -4.77 -33.80
C ASN A 787 -11.35 -4.56 -34.63
N PRO A 788 -11.06 -5.37 -35.66
CA PRO A 788 -9.86 -5.22 -36.50
C PRO A 788 -9.69 -3.81 -37.10
N VAL A 789 -10.81 -3.15 -37.42
CA VAL A 789 -10.85 -1.84 -38.12
C VAL A 789 -10.51 -0.65 -37.20
N MET A 790 -10.43 -0.85 -35.88
CA MET A 790 -10.09 0.23 -34.94
C MET A 790 -8.57 0.47 -34.76
N SER A 791 -7.71 -0.13 -35.60
CA SER A 791 -6.28 0.18 -35.59
C SER A 791 -6.00 1.42 -36.46
N THR A 792 -5.29 2.39 -35.87
CA THR A 792 -4.89 3.71 -36.41
C THR A 792 -5.89 4.86 -36.27
N LYS A 793 -5.97 5.43 -35.06
CA LYS A 793 -5.88 6.89 -34.93
C LYS A 793 -4.49 7.24 -34.43
N ASN A 794 -3.72 7.92 -35.29
CA ASN A 794 -2.43 8.50 -34.94
C ASN A 794 -2.61 9.61 -33.90
N ASN A 795 -2.74 9.24 -32.64
CA ASN A 795 -2.34 10.09 -31.52
C ASN A 795 -1.05 9.49 -30.98
N ALA A 796 0.05 10.24 -31.09
CA ALA A 796 1.42 9.81 -30.80
C ALA A 796 1.73 9.56 -29.30
N PHE A 797 0.73 9.14 -28.51
CA PHE A 797 0.72 9.27 -27.05
C PHE A 797 0.28 8.03 -26.28
N GLU A 798 0.05 6.90 -26.93
CA GLU A 798 -0.29 5.67 -26.22
C GLU A 798 0.80 4.63 -26.46
N ASN A 799 1.33 4.04 -25.38
CA ASN A 799 2.17 2.84 -25.48
C ASN A 799 1.35 1.84 -26.29
N THR A 800 1.79 1.52 -27.50
CA THR A 800 1.12 0.51 -28.30
C THR A 800 1.83 -0.82 -28.15
N GLU A 801 1.03 -1.88 -28.13
CA GLU A 801 1.53 -3.24 -28.03
C GLU A 801 0.92 -4.10 -29.14
N ASP A 802 1.76 -4.99 -29.67
CA ASP A 802 1.38 -5.91 -30.73
C ASP A 802 0.74 -7.15 -30.10
N PHE A 803 -0.51 -7.39 -30.46
CA PHE A 803 -1.26 -8.55 -30.03
C PHE A 803 -1.58 -9.44 -31.23
N ALA A 804 -1.52 -10.75 -31.02
CA ALA A 804 -2.11 -11.71 -31.95
C ALA A 804 -3.64 -11.68 -31.79
N LEU A 805 -4.33 -11.04 -32.73
CA LEU A 805 -5.79 -11.06 -32.83
C LEU A 805 -6.23 -12.30 -33.60
N LEU A 806 -6.95 -13.19 -32.91
CA LEU A 806 -7.58 -14.35 -33.53
C LEU A 806 -8.82 -13.88 -34.31
N ASN A 807 -8.58 -13.46 -35.55
CA ASN A 807 -9.52 -12.75 -36.41
C ASN A 807 -10.72 -13.63 -36.83
N LYS A 808 -10.42 -14.84 -37.30
CA LYS A 808 -11.44 -15.80 -37.72
C LYS A 808 -11.33 -17.07 -36.90
N VAL A 809 -12.37 -17.35 -36.13
CA VAL A 809 -12.40 -18.49 -35.20
C VAL A 809 -13.73 -19.23 -35.29
N ARG A 810 -13.69 -20.54 -35.07
CA ARG A 810 -14.85 -21.42 -35.05
C ARG A 810 -14.95 -22.12 -33.70
N PHE A 811 -16.12 -22.08 -33.09
CA PHE A 811 -16.42 -22.82 -31.87
C PHE A 811 -16.79 -24.27 -32.24
N GLN A 812 -16.12 -25.24 -31.63
CA GLN A 812 -16.38 -26.67 -31.86
C GLN A 812 -16.12 -27.45 -30.58
N ASN A 813 -17.11 -28.18 -30.04
CA ASN A 813 -16.95 -29.08 -28.88
C ASN A 813 -16.27 -28.44 -27.65
N LEU A 814 -16.70 -27.24 -27.24
CA LEU A 814 -16.04 -26.42 -26.20
C LEU A 814 -14.59 -25.99 -26.53
N LYS A 815 -14.10 -26.21 -27.75
CA LYS A 815 -12.82 -25.68 -28.24
C LYS A 815 -13.01 -24.50 -29.17
N LEU A 816 -11.94 -23.73 -29.27
CA LEU A 816 -11.78 -22.71 -30.28
C LEU A 816 -10.81 -23.21 -31.35
N VAL A 817 -11.29 -23.33 -32.59
CA VAL A 817 -10.44 -23.57 -33.76
C VAL A 817 -10.11 -22.21 -34.37
N VAL A 818 -8.81 -21.87 -34.39
CA VAL A 818 -8.32 -20.64 -35.01
C VAL A 818 -8.10 -20.90 -36.50
N GLU A 819 -8.84 -20.19 -37.36
CA GLU A 819 -8.69 -20.28 -38.83
C GLU A 819 -7.71 -19.22 -39.35
N GLU A 820 -7.74 -18.03 -38.75
CA GLU A 820 -6.92 -16.90 -39.17
C GLU A 820 -6.53 -16.04 -37.95
N PHE A 821 -5.28 -15.60 -37.90
CA PHE A 821 -4.82 -14.59 -36.94
C PHE A 821 -4.17 -13.42 -37.67
N VAL A 822 -4.28 -12.24 -37.09
CA VAL A 822 -3.69 -10.99 -37.58
C VAL A 822 -2.96 -10.32 -36.42
N ASN A 823 -1.78 -9.77 -36.67
CA ASN A 823 -1.11 -8.94 -35.67
C ASN A 823 -1.73 -7.55 -35.68
N VAL A 824 -2.22 -7.11 -34.52
CA VAL A 824 -2.78 -5.78 -34.36
C VAL A 824 -2.03 -5.02 -33.29
N THR A 825 -1.69 -3.78 -33.60
CA THR A 825 -1.06 -2.85 -32.67
C THR A 825 -2.17 -2.06 -31.97
N LEU A 826 -2.33 -2.27 -30.67
CA LEU A 826 -3.39 -1.64 -29.86
C LEU A 826 -2.78 -0.79 -28.74
N GLU A 827 -3.54 0.20 -28.28
CA GLU A 827 -3.25 0.93 -27.05
C GLU A 827 -3.11 -0.03 -25.86
N GLU A 828 -2.05 0.13 -25.05
CA GLU A 828 -1.75 -0.69 -23.87
C GLU A 828 -2.86 -0.51 -22.83
N LYS A 829 -3.88 -1.37 -22.90
CA LYS A 829 -4.84 -1.56 -21.82
C LYS A 829 -4.35 -2.71 -20.97
N GLU A 830 -4.00 -2.41 -19.72
CA GLU A 830 -3.48 -3.38 -18.75
C GLU A 830 -4.30 -4.67 -18.67
N ILE A 831 -5.64 -4.56 -18.79
CA ILE A 831 -6.58 -5.69 -18.82
C ILE A 831 -6.40 -6.57 -20.06
N LEU A 832 -6.12 -6.00 -21.24
CA LEU A 832 -5.94 -6.76 -22.48
C LEU A 832 -4.64 -7.56 -22.46
N HIS A 833 -3.55 -6.96 -21.98
CA HIS A 833 -2.27 -7.64 -21.84
C HIS A 833 -2.35 -8.77 -20.79
N GLU A 834 -2.86 -8.47 -19.60
CA GLU A 834 -3.03 -9.48 -18.54
C GLU A 834 -3.90 -10.65 -19.02
N PHE A 835 -5.01 -10.35 -19.72
CA PHE A 835 -5.85 -11.39 -20.28
C PHE A 835 -5.14 -12.18 -21.37
N SER A 836 -4.48 -11.54 -22.34
CA SER A 836 -3.78 -12.22 -23.44
C SER A 836 -2.84 -13.31 -22.94
N GLU A 837 -2.13 -13.05 -21.84
CA GLU A 837 -1.15 -13.98 -21.25
C GLU A 837 -1.76 -15.05 -20.33
N GLN A 838 -2.98 -14.86 -19.81
CA GLN A 838 -3.61 -15.80 -18.88
C GLN A 838 -4.04 -17.12 -19.52
N LYS A 839 -3.80 -18.25 -18.85
CA LYS A 839 -4.39 -19.56 -19.24
C LYS A 839 -5.81 -19.70 -18.68
N GLY A 840 -6.57 -20.65 -19.21
CA GLY A 840 -7.91 -20.98 -18.75
C GLY A 840 -8.97 -19.95 -19.10
N LYS A 841 -8.90 -19.38 -20.30
CA LYS A 841 -9.89 -18.41 -20.79
C LYS A 841 -11.19 -19.11 -21.16
N ILE A 842 -12.30 -18.46 -20.87
CA ILE A 842 -13.64 -18.85 -21.32
C ILE A 842 -14.08 -17.83 -22.35
N LEU A 843 -14.44 -18.32 -23.54
CA LEU A 843 -14.86 -17.50 -24.67
C LEU A 843 -16.33 -17.78 -24.94
N VAL A 844 -17.15 -16.76 -25.12
CA VAL A 844 -18.58 -16.90 -25.40
C VAL A 844 -18.93 -16.08 -26.63
N SER A 845 -19.58 -16.70 -27.62
CA SER A 845 -20.08 -15.98 -28.80
C SER A 845 -21.23 -15.07 -28.41
N LYS A 846 -21.22 -13.83 -28.91
CA LYS A 846 -22.36 -12.90 -28.78
C LYS A 846 -23.57 -13.33 -29.61
N ASN A 847 -23.33 -14.02 -30.72
CA ASN A 847 -24.38 -14.53 -31.58
C ASN A 847 -24.77 -15.93 -31.08
N ALA A 848 -26.01 -16.07 -30.61
CA ALA A 848 -26.58 -17.33 -30.16
C ALA A 848 -26.99 -18.16 -31.40
N ASN A 849 -26.05 -18.90 -31.97
CA ASN A 849 -26.24 -19.62 -33.22
C ASN A 849 -26.70 -21.09 -33.03
N GLN A 850 -26.78 -21.58 -31.79
CA GLN A 850 -27.20 -22.95 -31.49
C GLN A 850 -28.45 -22.96 -30.58
N PRO A 851 -29.55 -23.60 -31.00
CA PRO A 851 -30.70 -23.80 -30.12
C PRO A 851 -30.31 -24.68 -28.92
N GLY A 852 -30.72 -24.27 -27.72
CA GLY A 852 -30.56 -25.02 -26.48
C GLY A 852 -29.27 -24.75 -25.68
N ARG A 853 -28.25 -24.05 -26.21
CA ARG A 853 -26.99 -23.76 -25.48
C ARG A 853 -26.31 -22.44 -25.87
N LEU A 854 -25.60 -21.84 -24.93
CA LEU A 854 -24.64 -20.78 -25.25
C LEU A 854 -23.43 -21.36 -25.98
N THR A 855 -23.04 -20.73 -27.09
CA THR A 855 -21.83 -21.10 -27.83
C THR A 855 -20.60 -20.61 -27.05
N ALA A 856 -19.91 -21.53 -26.36
CA ALA A 856 -18.76 -21.24 -25.52
C ALA A 856 -17.56 -22.16 -25.83
N ALA A 857 -16.35 -21.70 -25.51
CA ALA A 857 -15.11 -22.46 -25.63
C ALA A 857 -14.13 -22.17 -24.48
N TYR A 858 -13.34 -23.17 -24.14
CA TYR A 858 -12.19 -23.08 -23.25
C TYR A 858 -10.92 -22.91 -24.09
N TYR A 859 -10.05 -21.97 -23.69
CA TYR A 859 -8.84 -21.65 -24.45
C TYR A 859 -7.65 -21.33 -23.53
N ASP A 860 -6.55 -22.05 -23.74
CA ASP A 860 -5.31 -21.91 -22.96
C ASP A 860 -4.19 -21.17 -23.70
N GLY A 861 -4.41 -20.79 -24.97
CA GLY A 861 -3.40 -20.10 -25.78
C GLY A 861 -3.28 -18.61 -25.46
N LYS A 862 -2.26 -17.97 -26.05
CA LYS A 862 -2.06 -16.52 -26.01
C LYS A 862 -2.83 -15.81 -27.11
N GLY A 863 -3.25 -14.57 -26.85
CA GLY A 863 -3.87 -13.71 -27.85
C GLY A 863 -5.17 -13.06 -27.39
N ILE A 864 -5.65 -12.17 -28.25
CA ILE A 864 -6.90 -11.43 -28.09
C ILE A 864 -7.91 -11.85 -29.16
N PHE A 865 -9.18 -11.53 -28.95
CA PHE A 865 -10.29 -12.05 -29.75
C PHE A 865 -11.09 -10.92 -30.39
N THR A 866 -11.82 -11.25 -31.44
CA THR A 866 -12.68 -10.32 -32.16
C THR A 866 -13.90 -9.86 -31.35
N SER A 867 -14.48 -8.72 -31.73
CA SER A 867 -15.55 -8.06 -30.98
C SER A 867 -16.89 -8.82 -30.89
N TYR A 868 -17.08 -9.89 -31.67
CA TYR A 868 -18.23 -10.80 -31.52
C TYR A 868 -18.04 -11.86 -30.43
N ILE A 869 -16.89 -11.86 -29.75
CA ILE A 869 -16.55 -12.77 -28.66
C ILE A 869 -16.49 -12.00 -27.34
N LEU A 870 -17.18 -12.53 -26.34
CA LEU A 870 -17.05 -12.14 -24.95
C LEU A 870 -15.92 -12.97 -24.34
N CYS A 871 -14.92 -12.28 -23.83
CA CYS A 871 -13.71 -12.84 -23.25
C CYS A 871 -13.88 -12.87 -21.73
N VAL A 872 -13.65 -14.03 -21.10
CA VAL A 872 -13.85 -14.23 -19.66
C VAL A 872 -12.66 -14.96 -19.06
N SER A 873 -12.20 -14.51 -17.89
CA SER A 873 -11.17 -15.16 -17.08
C SER A 873 -11.65 -15.35 -15.65
N ALA A 874 -11.42 -16.54 -15.08
CA ALA A 874 -11.70 -16.83 -13.68
C ALA A 874 -10.63 -16.18 -12.80
N VAL A 875 -11.06 -15.36 -11.84
CA VAL A 875 -10.12 -14.58 -11.01
C VAL A 875 -10.35 -14.72 -9.52
N ARG A 876 -11.49 -15.29 -9.10
CA ARG A 876 -11.77 -15.59 -7.69
C ARG A 876 -11.24 -16.98 -7.36
N TYR A 877 -10.42 -17.06 -6.32
CA TYR A 877 -9.96 -18.36 -5.82
C TYR A 877 -11.16 -19.23 -5.43
N GLY A 878 -11.01 -20.54 -5.60
CA GLY A 878 -12.08 -21.50 -5.36
C GLY A 878 -13.06 -21.68 -6.52
N PHE A 879 -12.99 -20.89 -7.60
CA PHE A 879 -13.81 -21.07 -8.81
C PHE A 879 -12.94 -21.47 -10.00
N ALA A 880 -12.97 -22.75 -10.39
CA ALA A 880 -12.22 -23.23 -11.54
C ALA A 880 -12.86 -22.76 -12.86
N ALA A 881 -12.04 -22.33 -13.84
CA ALA A 881 -12.54 -21.92 -15.15
C ALA A 881 -13.33 -23.04 -15.86
N LYS A 882 -12.89 -24.30 -15.72
CA LYS A 882 -13.60 -25.48 -16.25
C LYS A 882 -14.94 -25.74 -15.56
N TYR A 883 -15.04 -25.46 -14.26
CA TYR A 883 -16.33 -25.49 -13.57
C TYR A 883 -17.27 -24.38 -14.06
N LEU A 884 -16.74 -23.16 -14.21
CA LEU A 884 -17.50 -22.02 -14.71
C LEU A 884 -18.01 -22.23 -16.14
N ILE A 885 -17.18 -22.78 -17.05
CA ILE A 885 -17.62 -23.09 -18.41
C ILE A 885 -18.68 -24.21 -18.42
N ALA A 886 -18.61 -25.18 -17.50
CA ALA A 886 -19.62 -26.22 -17.35
C ALA A 886 -21.00 -25.61 -17.03
N ILE A 887 -21.05 -24.64 -16.09
CA ILE A 887 -22.30 -23.94 -15.78
C ILE A 887 -22.84 -23.22 -17.02
N ILE A 888 -22.05 -22.33 -17.63
CA ILE A 888 -22.56 -21.47 -18.71
C ILE A 888 -22.93 -22.21 -20.00
N SER A 889 -22.28 -23.36 -20.28
CA SER A 889 -22.53 -24.16 -21.48
C SER A 889 -23.69 -25.16 -21.30
N SER A 890 -24.28 -25.22 -20.10
CA SER A 890 -25.40 -26.10 -19.80
C SER A 890 -26.71 -25.66 -20.43
N ARG A 891 -27.62 -26.63 -20.66
CA ARG A 891 -29.00 -26.34 -21.07
C ARG A 891 -29.77 -25.55 -20.02
N TYR A 892 -29.51 -25.80 -18.74
CA TYR A 892 -30.13 -25.06 -17.64
C TYR A 892 -29.89 -23.55 -17.76
N THR A 893 -28.62 -23.15 -17.93
CA THR A 893 -28.25 -21.74 -18.05
C THR A 893 -28.84 -21.11 -19.30
N TYR A 894 -28.84 -21.82 -20.43
CA TYR A 894 -29.49 -21.35 -21.66
C TYR A 894 -30.99 -21.14 -21.45
N ASN A 895 -31.72 -22.08 -20.84
CA ASN A 895 -33.15 -21.94 -20.56
C ASN A 895 -33.46 -20.76 -19.62
N LYS A 896 -32.68 -20.62 -18.54
CA LYS A 896 -32.80 -19.49 -17.60
C LYS A 896 -32.57 -18.14 -18.27
N LEU A 897 -31.61 -18.04 -19.19
CA LEU A 897 -31.40 -16.85 -20.02
C LEU A 897 -32.49 -16.70 -21.10
N GLY A 898 -33.01 -17.82 -21.61
CA GLY A 898 -34.02 -17.88 -22.66
C GLY A 898 -35.31 -17.14 -22.31
N LYS A 899 -35.73 -17.17 -21.05
CA LYS A 899 -36.85 -16.37 -20.53
C LYS A 899 -36.66 -14.85 -20.68
N TYR A 900 -35.42 -14.37 -20.82
CA TYR A 900 -35.07 -12.95 -20.96
C TYR A 900 -34.63 -12.54 -22.38
N PHE A 901 -34.21 -13.48 -23.25
CA PHE A 901 -33.62 -13.15 -24.56
C PHE A 901 -34.31 -13.70 -25.79
N VAL A 902 -35.00 -14.85 -25.71
CA VAL A 902 -35.23 -15.66 -26.92
C VAL A 902 -36.64 -15.52 -27.51
N PHE A 903 -37.64 -15.03 -26.78
CA PHE A 903 -39.01 -14.89 -27.32
C PHE A 903 -39.69 -13.58 -26.91
N LEU A 904 -39.47 -12.51 -27.69
CA LEU A 904 -40.44 -11.42 -27.77
C LEU A 904 -41.07 -11.25 -29.15
N ASN A 905 -40.45 -11.73 -30.25
CA ASN A 905 -41.06 -11.90 -31.58
C ASN A 905 -40.12 -12.72 -32.50
N GLN A 906 -40.69 -13.51 -33.43
CA GLN A 906 -39.99 -14.51 -34.26
C GLN A 906 -38.89 -13.99 -35.22
N ASN A 907 -38.51 -12.70 -35.22
CA ASN A 907 -37.67 -12.11 -36.29
C ASN A 907 -36.46 -11.27 -35.85
N GLU A 908 -36.12 -11.15 -34.56
CA GLU A 908 -34.90 -10.42 -34.13
C GLU A 908 -34.05 -11.21 -33.14
N SER A 909 -32.88 -11.70 -33.59
CA SER A 909 -31.87 -12.29 -32.69
C SER A 909 -31.17 -11.17 -31.90
N ARG A 910 -31.39 -11.07 -30.58
CA ARG A 910 -30.57 -10.20 -29.72
C ARG A 910 -29.21 -10.84 -29.44
N GLN A 911 -28.14 -10.05 -29.54
CA GLN A 911 -26.81 -10.46 -29.13
C GLN A 911 -26.71 -10.54 -27.60
N LEU A 912 -26.02 -11.56 -27.08
CA LEU A 912 -25.69 -11.66 -25.65
C LEU A 912 -24.80 -10.47 -25.26
N SER A 913 -25.22 -9.72 -24.25
CA SER A 913 -24.45 -8.61 -23.68
C SER A 913 -23.58 -9.07 -22.52
N LEU A 914 -22.54 -8.27 -22.23
CA LEU A 914 -21.64 -8.52 -21.11
C LEU A 914 -22.34 -8.45 -19.75
N THR A 915 -23.31 -7.56 -19.58
CA THR A 915 -24.08 -7.42 -18.34
C THR A 915 -24.85 -8.70 -18.03
N GLN A 916 -25.50 -9.29 -19.04
CA GLN A 916 -26.29 -10.51 -18.89
C GLN A 916 -25.42 -11.72 -18.55
N LEU A 917 -24.27 -11.84 -19.21
CA LEU A 917 -23.29 -12.88 -18.90
C LEU A 917 -22.84 -12.80 -17.43
N ARG A 918 -22.66 -11.57 -16.91
CA ARG A 918 -22.21 -11.33 -15.53
C ARG A 918 -23.28 -11.65 -14.48
N GLU A 919 -24.57 -11.61 -14.82
CA GLU A 919 -25.68 -11.88 -13.90
C GLU A 919 -26.00 -13.37 -13.71
N ILE A 920 -25.41 -14.25 -14.53
CA ILE A 920 -25.65 -15.71 -14.44
C ILE A 920 -25.34 -16.18 -13.01
N PRO A 921 -26.28 -16.88 -12.33
CA PRO A 921 -26.02 -17.44 -11.01
C PRO A 921 -25.07 -18.64 -11.12
N VAL A 922 -24.06 -18.67 -10.27
CA VAL A 922 -23.07 -19.75 -10.15
C VAL A 922 -23.18 -20.35 -8.75
N PRO A 923 -23.40 -21.67 -8.62
CA PRO A 923 -23.41 -22.34 -7.32
C PRO A 923 -22.05 -22.25 -6.61
N ARG A 924 -22.03 -21.84 -5.34
CA ARG A 924 -20.86 -21.80 -4.47
C ARG A 924 -20.66 -23.16 -3.81
N ILE A 925 -19.81 -23.98 -4.42
CA ILE A 925 -19.45 -25.32 -3.93
C ILE A 925 -17.94 -25.44 -3.73
N SER A 926 -17.52 -26.30 -2.80
CA SER A 926 -16.08 -26.51 -2.51
C SER A 926 -15.32 -27.02 -3.73
N SER A 927 -14.01 -26.77 -3.80
CA SER A 927 -13.15 -27.22 -4.90
C SER A 927 -13.21 -28.74 -5.11
N ILE A 928 -13.35 -29.51 -4.02
CA ILE A 928 -13.55 -30.97 -4.08
C ILE A 928 -14.85 -31.32 -4.84
N LYS A 929 -15.94 -30.58 -4.60
CA LYS A 929 -17.22 -30.77 -5.30
C LYS A 929 -17.21 -30.23 -6.73
N GLN A 930 -16.31 -29.31 -7.07
CA GLN A 930 -16.10 -28.86 -8.46
C GLN A 930 -15.33 -29.87 -9.30
N ARG A 931 -14.51 -30.74 -8.67
CA ARG A 931 -13.62 -31.68 -9.37
C ARG A 931 -14.33 -32.55 -10.42
N PRO A 932 -15.51 -33.14 -10.17
CA PRO A 932 -16.20 -33.91 -11.21
C PRO A 932 -16.54 -33.08 -12.45
N PHE A 933 -16.94 -31.82 -12.29
CA PHE A 933 -17.25 -30.93 -13.42
C PHE A 933 -16.00 -30.63 -14.26
N ILE A 934 -14.86 -30.41 -13.59
CA ILE A 934 -13.58 -30.17 -14.24
C ILE A 934 -13.19 -31.38 -15.10
N ILE A 935 -13.27 -32.58 -14.53
CA ILE A 935 -12.93 -33.84 -15.22
C ILE A 935 -13.84 -34.09 -16.42
N ILE A 936 -15.15 -33.86 -16.28
CA ILE A 936 -16.10 -34.05 -17.39
C ILE A 936 -15.83 -33.06 -18.53
N VAL A 937 -15.54 -31.79 -18.22
CA VAL A 937 -15.11 -30.82 -19.24
C VAL A 937 -13.82 -31.26 -19.91
N ASP A 938 -12.86 -31.79 -19.17
CA ASP A 938 -11.62 -32.35 -19.73
C ASP A 938 -11.86 -33.51 -20.69
N TYR A 939 -12.76 -34.43 -20.34
CA TYR A 939 -13.14 -35.53 -21.22
C TYR A 939 -13.81 -35.01 -22.49
N MET A 940 -14.70 -34.02 -22.38
CA MET A 940 -15.32 -33.38 -23.54
C MET A 940 -14.28 -32.73 -24.46
N LEU A 941 -13.28 -32.04 -23.89
CA LEU A 941 -12.20 -31.42 -24.65
C LEU A 941 -11.32 -32.48 -25.35
N VAL A 942 -11.18 -33.72 -24.86
CA VAL A 942 -10.37 -34.74 -25.54
C VAL A 942 -11.18 -35.55 -26.58
N SER A 943 -12.52 -35.49 -26.54
CA SER A 943 -13.44 -36.35 -27.31
C SER A 943 -13.62 -36.03 -28.81
N ASP A 944 -12.72 -35.26 -29.43
CA ASP A 944 -12.91 -34.74 -30.81
C ASP A 944 -13.02 -35.79 -31.91
N ILE A 945 -12.59 -37.03 -31.66
CA ILE A 945 -12.57 -38.12 -32.64
C ILE A 945 -13.96 -38.78 -32.79
N ARG A 946 -14.76 -38.80 -31.71
CA ARG A 946 -16.08 -39.47 -31.69
C ARG A 946 -17.14 -38.57 -31.07
N ILE A 947 -17.97 -37.97 -31.93
CA ILE A 947 -19.06 -37.08 -31.52
C ILE A 947 -20.02 -37.70 -30.50
N GLN A 948 -20.25 -39.02 -30.57
CA GLN A 948 -21.11 -39.74 -29.62
C GLN A 948 -20.57 -39.69 -28.18
N VAL A 949 -19.24 -39.78 -28.02
CA VAL A 949 -18.57 -39.73 -26.71
C VAL A 949 -18.70 -38.32 -26.13
N TYR A 950 -18.44 -37.29 -26.95
CA TYR A 950 -18.64 -35.90 -26.57
C TYR A 950 -20.09 -35.64 -26.13
N LEU A 951 -21.09 -36.03 -26.93
CA LEU A 951 -22.51 -35.82 -26.63
C LEU A 951 -22.94 -36.53 -25.35
N PHE A 952 -22.38 -37.70 -25.05
CA PHE A 952 -22.65 -38.41 -23.80
C PHE A 952 -22.13 -37.65 -22.58
N PHE A 953 -20.86 -37.22 -22.59
CA PHE A 953 -20.33 -36.41 -21.49
C PHE A 953 -21.00 -35.04 -21.39
N GLN A 954 -21.47 -34.48 -22.51
CA GLN A 954 -22.28 -33.26 -22.53
C GLN A 954 -23.65 -33.44 -21.84
N ARG A 955 -24.27 -34.62 -21.97
CA ARG A 955 -25.50 -34.97 -21.23
C ARG A 955 -25.24 -35.19 -19.74
N ILE A 956 -24.13 -35.84 -19.40
CA ILE A 956 -23.68 -35.96 -18.00
C ILE A 956 -23.49 -34.56 -17.39
N LEU A 957 -22.81 -33.66 -18.10
CA LEU A 957 -22.58 -32.29 -17.64
C LEU A 957 -23.90 -31.56 -17.36
N ASP A 958 -24.89 -31.65 -18.24
CA ASP A 958 -26.22 -31.06 -17.99
C ASP A 958 -26.88 -31.64 -16.75
N ALA A 959 -26.87 -32.98 -16.60
CA ALA A 959 -27.45 -33.65 -15.45
C ALA A 959 -26.79 -33.20 -14.13
N MET A 960 -25.47 -33.06 -14.12
CA MET A 960 -24.72 -32.53 -12.97
C MET A 960 -25.11 -31.09 -12.65
N VAL A 961 -25.35 -30.26 -13.67
CA VAL A 961 -25.82 -28.88 -13.47
C VAL A 961 -27.27 -28.87 -12.96
N TYR A 962 -28.15 -29.73 -13.47
CA TYR A 962 -29.51 -29.89 -12.93
C TYR A 962 -29.47 -30.26 -11.46
N GLU A 963 -28.59 -31.17 -11.03
CA GLU A 963 -28.44 -31.53 -9.62
C GLU A 963 -28.00 -30.35 -8.73
N LEU A 964 -27.19 -29.41 -9.24
CA LEU A 964 -26.81 -28.22 -8.48
C LEU A 964 -27.97 -27.24 -8.27
N PHE A 965 -28.87 -27.11 -9.26
CA PHE A 965 -29.93 -26.11 -9.24
C PHE A 965 -31.31 -26.65 -8.84
N LEU A 966 -31.53 -27.96 -9.00
CA LEU A 966 -32.79 -28.69 -8.79
C LEU A 966 -32.57 -29.92 -7.88
N GLY A 967 -31.58 -29.86 -7.00
CA GLY A 967 -31.11 -31.03 -6.23
C GLY A 967 -32.20 -31.73 -5.43
N ASP A 968 -33.13 -31.00 -4.83
CA ASP A 968 -34.24 -31.61 -4.08
C ASP A 968 -35.18 -32.40 -5.01
N THR A 969 -35.49 -31.85 -6.19
CA THR A 969 -36.30 -32.52 -7.22
C THR A 969 -35.62 -33.79 -7.75
N LEU A 970 -34.31 -33.77 -7.97
CA LEU A 970 -33.57 -34.95 -8.43
C LEU A 970 -33.49 -36.04 -7.34
N LYS A 971 -33.31 -35.64 -6.08
CA LYS A 971 -33.32 -36.57 -4.93
C LYS A 971 -34.66 -37.25 -4.76
N GLU A 972 -35.76 -36.51 -4.84
CA GLU A 972 -37.11 -37.07 -4.79
C GLU A 972 -37.36 -38.09 -5.91
N ALA A 973 -36.80 -37.84 -7.10
CA ALA A 973 -36.86 -38.76 -8.24
C ALA A 973 -35.83 -39.91 -8.18
N ASN A 974 -34.99 -40.00 -7.13
CA ASN A 974 -33.84 -40.91 -7.04
C ASN A 974 -32.97 -40.87 -8.31
N ALA A 975 -32.68 -39.66 -8.79
CA ALA A 975 -32.01 -39.38 -10.05
C ALA A 975 -30.64 -38.69 -9.85
N ASP A 976 -30.12 -38.69 -8.62
CA ASP A 976 -28.82 -38.13 -8.26
C ASP A 976 -27.69 -38.78 -9.07
N LEU A 977 -26.70 -37.98 -9.45
CA LEU A 977 -25.66 -38.38 -10.38
C LEU A 977 -24.25 -38.07 -9.84
N LEU A 978 -24.06 -36.96 -9.13
CA LEU A 978 -22.74 -36.50 -8.67
C LEU A 978 -22.02 -37.52 -7.79
N GLN A 979 -22.75 -38.26 -6.95
CA GLN A 979 -22.16 -39.28 -6.07
C GLN A 979 -21.42 -40.39 -6.83
N TYR A 980 -21.84 -40.69 -8.06
CA TYR A 980 -21.22 -41.74 -8.89
C TYR A 980 -20.02 -41.24 -9.69
N LEU A 981 -19.78 -39.92 -9.72
CA LEU A 981 -18.73 -39.30 -10.55
C LEU A 981 -17.54 -38.78 -9.73
N VAL A 982 -17.55 -38.96 -8.41
CA VAL A 982 -16.49 -38.45 -7.50
C VAL A 982 -15.12 -39.08 -7.79
N HIS A 983 -15.09 -40.32 -8.28
CA HIS A 983 -13.89 -41.12 -8.44
C HIS A 983 -13.42 -41.28 -9.90
N LEU A 984 -13.85 -40.38 -10.79
CA LEU A 984 -13.40 -40.41 -12.19
C LEU A 984 -11.88 -40.17 -12.31
N PRO A 985 -11.17 -40.87 -13.22
CA PRO A 985 -9.73 -40.71 -13.39
C PRO A 985 -9.36 -39.38 -14.07
N GLU A 986 -8.28 -38.74 -13.64
CA GLU A 986 -7.77 -37.53 -14.29
C GLU A 986 -6.97 -37.84 -15.56
N LEU A 987 -6.95 -36.87 -16.49
CA LEU A 987 -6.12 -36.96 -17.69
C LEU A 987 -4.63 -36.96 -17.32
N LYS A 988 -3.85 -37.76 -18.06
CA LYS A 988 -2.38 -37.86 -17.97
C LYS A 988 -1.71 -36.92 -18.99
N ASN A 989 -0.38 -36.84 -18.97
CA ASN A 989 0.38 -35.99 -19.92
C ASN A 989 0.44 -36.54 -21.35
N ASP A 990 -0.08 -37.74 -21.61
CA ASP A 990 -0.04 -38.38 -22.92
C ASP A 990 -1.42 -38.33 -23.61
N GLU A 991 -1.48 -37.68 -24.78
CA GLU A 991 -2.74 -37.40 -25.48
C GLU A 991 -3.43 -38.67 -25.99
N GLN A 992 -2.65 -39.66 -26.42
CA GLN A 992 -3.19 -40.92 -26.93
C GLN A 992 -3.76 -41.78 -25.79
N SER A 993 -3.02 -41.94 -24.69
CA SER A 993 -3.51 -42.62 -23.49
C SER A 993 -4.77 -41.94 -22.92
N ASN A 994 -4.87 -40.62 -22.99
CA ASN A 994 -6.06 -39.89 -22.57
C ASN A 994 -7.29 -40.24 -23.40
N LYS A 995 -7.16 -40.33 -24.73
CA LYS A 995 -8.27 -40.70 -25.62
C LYS A 995 -8.79 -42.09 -25.30
N GLU A 996 -7.89 -43.07 -25.15
CA GLU A 996 -8.25 -44.45 -24.81
C GLU A 996 -8.91 -44.55 -23.42
N MET A 997 -8.39 -43.81 -22.44
CA MET A 997 -8.97 -43.74 -21.10
C MET A 997 -10.39 -43.17 -21.13
N VAL A 998 -10.60 -42.05 -21.82
CA VAL A 998 -11.91 -41.40 -21.95
C VAL A 998 -12.93 -42.34 -22.62
N GLU A 999 -12.50 -43.10 -23.63
CA GLU A 999 -13.34 -44.10 -24.30
C GLU A 999 -13.69 -45.28 -23.37
N SER A 1000 -12.74 -45.75 -22.57
CA SER A 1000 -12.99 -46.78 -21.57
C SER A 1000 -14.01 -46.31 -20.52
N VAL A 1001 -13.87 -45.06 -20.06
CA VAL A 1001 -14.82 -44.46 -19.10
C VAL A 1001 -16.20 -44.31 -19.73
N TYR A 1002 -16.28 -43.85 -20.98
CA TYR A 1002 -17.53 -43.79 -21.74
C TYR A 1002 -18.24 -45.14 -21.78
N ASN A 1003 -17.55 -46.20 -22.22
CA ASN A 1003 -18.12 -47.54 -22.33
C ASN A 1003 -18.66 -48.07 -20.99
N SER A 1004 -17.96 -47.77 -19.88
CA SER A 1004 -18.39 -48.15 -18.53
C SER A 1004 -19.65 -47.39 -18.10
N LEU A 1005 -19.63 -46.06 -18.21
CA LEU A 1005 -20.71 -45.20 -17.73
C LEU A 1005 -21.98 -45.33 -18.58
N SER A 1006 -21.84 -45.59 -19.89
CA SER A 1006 -22.95 -45.75 -20.82
C SER A 1006 -23.59 -47.14 -20.81
N SER A 1007 -23.04 -48.08 -20.03
CA SER A 1007 -23.64 -49.41 -19.89
C SER A 1007 -25.01 -49.33 -19.20
N VAL A 1008 -25.94 -50.19 -19.63
CA VAL A 1008 -27.34 -50.18 -19.15
C VAL A 1008 -27.42 -50.42 -17.63
N ASP A 1009 -26.50 -51.22 -17.10
CA ASP A 1009 -26.45 -51.58 -15.68
C ASP A 1009 -25.77 -50.52 -14.82
N HIS A 1010 -25.16 -49.49 -15.41
CA HIS A 1010 -24.46 -48.46 -14.64
C HIS A 1010 -25.44 -47.47 -14.01
N PRO A 1011 -25.30 -47.13 -12.70
CA PRO A 1011 -26.19 -46.19 -12.01
C PRO A 1011 -26.34 -44.83 -12.70
N VAL A 1012 -25.26 -44.32 -13.31
CA VAL A 1012 -25.28 -43.07 -14.09
C VAL A 1012 -26.27 -43.14 -15.26
N SER A 1013 -26.28 -44.25 -16.02
CA SER A 1013 -27.20 -44.43 -17.15
C SER A 1013 -28.65 -44.52 -16.66
N ALA A 1014 -28.90 -45.20 -15.54
CA ALA A 1014 -30.22 -45.25 -14.91
C ALA A 1014 -30.70 -43.87 -14.43
N SER A 1015 -29.83 -43.08 -13.79
CA SER A 1015 -30.15 -41.71 -13.37
C SER A 1015 -30.45 -40.80 -14.57
N LEU A 1016 -29.65 -40.87 -15.65
CA LEU A 1016 -29.91 -40.10 -16.88
C LEU A 1016 -31.26 -40.41 -17.53
N LEU A 1017 -31.76 -41.65 -17.43
CA LEU A 1017 -33.09 -42.01 -17.92
C LEU A 1017 -34.21 -41.46 -17.02
N LYS A 1018 -34.03 -41.51 -15.70
CA LYS A 1018 -35.01 -40.96 -14.74
C LYS A 1018 -35.17 -39.45 -14.88
N ILE A 1019 -34.06 -38.74 -15.11
CA ILE A 1019 -34.01 -37.29 -15.33
C ILE A 1019 -34.97 -36.83 -16.44
N LEU A 1020 -35.14 -37.63 -17.51
CA LEU A 1020 -36.02 -37.30 -18.64
C LEU A 1020 -37.51 -37.27 -18.28
N ASN A 1021 -37.90 -37.85 -17.14
CA ASN A 1021 -39.29 -37.87 -16.67
C ASN A 1021 -39.61 -36.74 -15.68
N ILE A 1022 -38.65 -35.87 -15.36
CA ILE A 1022 -38.83 -34.76 -14.42
C ILE A 1022 -39.38 -33.55 -15.19
N ASN A 1023 -40.56 -33.06 -14.79
CA ASN A 1023 -41.29 -31.99 -15.49
C ASN A 1023 -40.45 -30.71 -15.71
N GLU A 1024 -39.72 -30.27 -14.70
CA GLU A 1024 -38.85 -29.10 -14.77
C GLU A 1024 -37.75 -29.26 -15.82
N ILE A 1025 -37.22 -30.48 -15.97
CA ILE A 1025 -36.15 -30.80 -16.92
C ILE A 1025 -36.71 -30.95 -18.32
N ILE A 1026 -37.89 -31.55 -18.48
CA ILE A 1026 -38.61 -31.59 -19.76
C ILE A 1026 -38.81 -30.16 -20.30
N LEU A 1027 -39.19 -29.21 -19.46
CA LEU A 1027 -39.33 -27.79 -19.84
C LEU A 1027 -38.00 -27.14 -20.22
N ILE A 1028 -36.89 -27.56 -19.60
CA ILE A 1028 -35.55 -27.09 -19.94
C ILE A 1028 -35.12 -27.62 -21.31
N GLU A 1029 -35.39 -28.90 -21.59
CA GLU A 1029 -34.97 -29.60 -22.81
C GLU A 1029 -35.91 -29.40 -24.01
N ALA A 1030 -37.09 -28.83 -23.81
CA ALA A 1030 -38.06 -28.53 -24.86
C ALA A 1030 -37.69 -27.30 -25.74
N ILE A 1031 -36.63 -26.56 -25.37
CA ILE A 1031 -36.09 -25.38 -26.08
C ILE A 1031 -34.77 -25.74 -26.77
#